data_AF-A0A434NX03-F1
#
_entry.id   AF-A0A434NX03-F1
#
_cell.length_a   1.000
_cell.length_b   1.000
_cell.length_c   1.000
_cell.angle_alpha   90.00
_cell.angle_beta   90.00
_cell.angle_gamma   90.00
#
_symmetry.space_group_name_H-M   'P 1'
#
loop_
_entity.id
_entity.type
_entity.pdbx_description
1 polymer ?
#
loop_
_entity_poly.entity_id
_entity_poly.type
_entity_poly.pdbx_seq_one_letter_code
_entity_poly.pdbx_strand_id
1 'polypeptide(L)'
;MRGPVSFSLLLTALVGIQPAAADVVPRNQPAAGSVIARKSGEEVRFLEFASWQVVDLRQDVVPGDYLRTNATGSLAVLFADRTQMRLGRNTTLLVKKIGAASDTEFKLESGTIWARAERGGEGLTIDTPAAAAAIRGTDWTMTVDGNGRTSLIVLEGTVELANEFGSVSVAEGEAAAATIGSAPTKVVIVDSDDREQMLFYYSLRDAFTVLPASALSSLDMRKARARIKAMEQSSRSAEDWVTLAEVNLDFEGREAARDAARQARQFPLTREQGARLDLIDALIAGAEQRYAEAAHLFERAAPRLDPSRRVMARYGGYYARSLADPSHIEAPPVNADAGVAAAIAEALTAGFLVDLKAAIAVLERAERRYPGDPTLPALRAQIAFLLDDREQVEAAIDRALSLDPDNMIALQARAGYRAGIKGDLEGALADLERAVELAPGSASWNALGLVQSARGATREAEAALKRAIELDPKDPVPHANLAIIYLEQDRTAEAKAEIDTALAVDPAFDIGLVARGRYYLQTGELDKARDDLLAGTTANPAYSNGLLLLAVAYYEAGELEPAEQAIENADRLDPNDPVISSFRTAVAIDEYEADKAIASAQEALKRTRARGGDYAALSANRDTGSTLNDAFRLLNLNAWGRYYGDAVFDPFTGSGYVDQALAGSLNPFVNNLRFGDVPTEPGPNATSFSSFFQGLMLDPQMLAGRQRSANILRRPFIETTVGGGFVADDGDLGWNSEIETQGYQAAPFPWSFYGRINGLETDTRRGDDPATGQFDLDDRSITGTGYMAMKPTPNDRVVAYIDVKDFEFDLSTVLDPTV
;
A
#
# COMPACT_ATOMS: atom_id res chain seq x y z
N MET A 1 51.18 17.93 32.93
CA MET A 1 51.81 17.87 31.58
C MET A 1 51.02 16.89 30.71
N ARG A 2 50.01 17.40 30.00
CA ARG A 2 49.30 16.71 28.91
C ARG A 2 49.15 17.78 27.83
N GLY A 3 49.76 17.56 26.66
CA GLY A 3 49.77 18.52 25.57
C GLY A 3 48.44 18.53 24.80
N PRO A 4 48.07 19.64 24.17
CA PRO A 4 46.90 19.70 23.31
C PRO A 4 47.22 19.05 21.96
N VAL A 5 46.32 18.19 21.48
CA VAL A 5 46.34 17.68 20.11
C VAL A 5 45.64 18.71 19.24
N SER A 6 46.41 19.43 18.43
CA SER A 6 45.88 20.36 17.42
C SER A 6 45.38 19.58 16.20
N PHE A 7 44.07 19.55 15.97
CA PHE A 7 43.50 19.16 14.68
C PHE A 7 43.50 20.38 13.75
N SER A 8 44.37 20.35 12.74
CA SER A 8 44.36 21.35 11.67
C SER A 8 43.25 21.00 10.67
N LEU A 9 42.17 21.77 10.65
CA LEU A 9 41.18 21.72 9.56
C LEU A 9 41.73 22.45 8.35
N LEU A 10 41.86 21.73 7.23
CA LEU A 10 42.17 22.29 5.92
C LEU A 10 40.94 23.06 5.42
N LEU A 11 40.99 24.39 5.51
CA LEU A 11 40.02 25.29 4.87
C LEU A 11 40.21 25.18 3.35
N THR A 12 39.36 24.41 2.67
CA THR A 12 39.26 24.45 1.21
C THR A 12 38.36 25.63 0.86
N ALA A 13 38.96 26.71 0.36
CA ALA A 13 38.21 27.83 -0.21
C ALA A 13 37.50 27.36 -1.48
N LEU A 14 36.23 26.97 -1.36
CA LEU A 14 35.30 26.90 -2.49
C LEU A 14 35.04 28.34 -2.97
N VAL A 15 35.79 28.75 -3.99
CA VAL A 15 35.37 29.88 -4.83
C VAL A 15 34.15 29.40 -5.61
N GLY A 16 32.97 29.71 -5.08
CA GLY A 16 31.72 29.51 -5.80
C GLY A 16 31.73 30.36 -7.06
N ILE A 17 31.71 29.71 -8.22
CA ILE A 17 31.13 30.33 -9.42
C ILE A 17 29.64 30.38 -9.13
N GLN A 18 29.15 31.52 -8.64
CA GLN A 18 27.72 31.75 -8.60
C GLN A 18 27.21 31.69 -10.05
N PRO A 19 26.19 30.88 -10.37
CA PRO A 19 25.43 31.13 -11.58
C PRO A 19 24.88 32.55 -11.42
N ALA A 20 25.18 33.44 -12.35
CA ALA A 20 24.59 34.78 -12.35
C ALA A 20 23.07 34.61 -12.20
N ALA A 21 22.51 35.12 -11.11
CA ALA A 21 21.07 35.22 -10.96
C ALA A 21 20.57 36.06 -12.15
N ALA A 22 19.76 35.45 -13.01
CA ALA A 22 19.16 36.14 -14.13
C ALA A 22 18.04 37.02 -13.57
N ASP A 23 18.25 38.34 -13.50
CA ASP A 23 17.21 39.28 -13.10
C ASP A 23 15.98 39.14 -14.02
N VAL A 24 14.77 39.26 -13.45
CA VAL A 24 13.51 39.26 -14.19
C VAL A 24 13.56 40.35 -15.28
N VAL A 25 13.32 39.96 -16.53
CA VAL A 25 13.35 40.86 -17.68
C VAL A 25 12.07 41.70 -17.69
N PRO A 26 12.16 43.04 -17.56
CA PRO A 26 10.98 43.91 -17.61
C PRO A 26 10.28 43.81 -18.96
N ARG A 27 8.94 43.77 -18.97
CA ARG A 27 8.15 43.70 -20.20
C ARG A 27 7.43 45.03 -20.44
N ASN A 28 7.51 45.54 -21.67
CA ASN A 28 6.87 46.80 -22.08
C ASN A 28 5.41 46.63 -22.54
N GLN A 29 4.90 45.39 -22.53
CA GLN A 29 3.54 45.03 -22.90
C GLN A 29 2.81 44.42 -21.69
N PRO A 30 1.46 44.48 -21.65
CA PRO A 30 0.70 43.80 -20.62
C PRO A 30 1.07 42.32 -20.55
N ALA A 31 1.33 41.81 -19.35
CA ALA A 31 1.66 40.40 -19.15
C ALA A 31 0.48 39.51 -19.58
N ALA A 32 0.77 38.57 -20.47
CA ALA A 32 -0.15 37.49 -20.84
C ALA A 32 -0.19 36.40 -19.76
N GLY A 33 0.89 36.26 -18.99
CA GLY A 33 0.99 35.36 -17.85
C GLY A 33 2.28 35.59 -17.08
N SER A 34 2.42 34.91 -15.96
CA SER A 34 3.61 34.96 -15.11
C SER A 34 4.07 33.56 -14.76
N VAL A 35 5.39 33.35 -14.75
CA VAL A 35 6.02 32.13 -14.26
C VAL A 35 5.85 32.06 -12.75
N ILE A 36 5.26 30.97 -12.26
CA ILE A 36 4.93 30.77 -10.84
C ILE A 36 5.79 29.68 -10.18
N ALA A 37 6.39 28.77 -10.95
CA ALA A 37 7.35 27.79 -10.44
C ALA A 37 8.37 27.39 -11.52
N ARG A 38 9.61 27.10 -11.11
CA ARG A 38 10.71 26.56 -11.94
C ARG A 38 11.63 25.65 -11.11
N LYS A 39 12.35 24.72 -11.74
CA LYS A 39 13.27 23.80 -11.05
C LYS A 39 14.73 24.21 -11.20
N SER A 40 15.27 24.31 -12.43
CA SER A 40 16.58 24.92 -12.77
C SER A 40 16.89 24.78 -14.27
N GLY A 41 17.37 25.86 -14.90
CA GLY A 41 17.85 25.84 -16.29
C GLY A 41 16.76 25.84 -17.36
N GLU A 42 15.53 26.22 -17.00
CA GLU A 42 14.46 26.53 -17.95
C GLU A 42 14.76 27.83 -18.69
N GLU A 43 14.36 27.94 -19.95
CA GLU A 43 14.66 29.11 -20.77
C GLU A 43 13.41 29.70 -21.46
N VAL A 44 13.35 31.02 -21.57
CA VAL A 44 12.39 31.77 -22.38
C VAL A 44 13.17 32.41 -23.52
N ARG A 45 12.63 32.36 -24.72
CA ARG A 45 13.01 33.24 -25.81
C ARG A 45 11.92 34.28 -25.98
N PHE A 46 12.21 35.48 -25.49
CA PHE A 46 11.30 36.61 -25.55
C PHE A 46 11.18 37.12 -27.00
N LEU A 47 10.01 37.64 -27.39
CA LEU A 47 9.77 38.23 -28.71
C LEU A 47 10.80 39.32 -29.07
N GLU A 48 11.25 40.08 -28.07
CA GLU A 48 12.19 41.20 -28.21
C GLU A 48 13.66 40.75 -28.38
N PHE A 49 13.98 39.49 -28.04
CA PHE A 49 15.35 38.96 -28.05
C PHE A 49 15.44 37.65 -28.86
N ALA A 50 16.37 37.58 -29.80
CA ALA A 50 16.54 36.36 -30.61
C ALA A 50 17.18 35.18 -29.83
N SER A 51 17.86 35.46 -28.73
CA SER A 51 18.56 34.46 -27.90
C SER A 51 17.67 33.93 -26.75
N TRP A 52 17.82 32.65 -26.44
CA TRP A 52 17.25 32.04 -25.24
C TRP A 52 17.89 32.64 -23.98
N GLN A 53 17.08 32.87 -22.95
CA GLN A 53 17.47 33.40 -21.65
C GLN A 53 16.95 32.49 -20.55
N VAL A 54 17.64 32.38 -19.42
CA VAL A 54 17.15 31.64 -18.26
C VAL A 54 15.89 32.31 -17.71
N VAL A 55 14.88 31.51 -17.38
CA VAL A 55 13.61 32.00 -16.80
C VAL A 55 13.74 32.10 -15.29
N ASP A 56 13.31 33.22 -14.69
CA ASP A 56 13.16 33.34 -13.25
C ASP A 56 11.70 33.33 -12.79
N LEU A 57 11.48 33.13 -11.48
CA LEU A 57 10.16 33.25 -10.86
C LEU A 57 9.63 34.67 -11.06
N ARG A 58 8.31 34.79 -11.24
CA ARG A 58 7.61 36.06 -11.55
C ARG A 58 8.05 36.71 -12.87
N GLN A 59 8.68 35.95 -13.77
CA GLN A 59 8.92 36.42 -15.13
C GLN A 59 7.59 36.54 -15.88
N ASP A 60 7.25 37.77 -16.26
CA ASP A 60 6.13 38.06 -17.14
C ASP A 60 6.39 37.53 -18.55
N VAL A 61 5.39 36.90 -19.13
CA VAL A 61 5.37 36.34 -20.48
C VAL A 61 4.37 37.13 -21.32
N VAL A 62 4.70 37.44 -22.57
CA VAL A 62 3.82 38.18 -23.51
C VAL A 62 3.52 37.34 -24.76
N PRO A 63 2.45 37.64 -25.52
CA PRO A 63 2.21 36.98 -26.79
C PRO A 63 3.42 37.11 -27.74
N GLY A 64 3.83 36.00 -28.33
CA GLY A 64 5.04 35.86 -29.15
C GLY A 64 6.23 35.21 -28.44
N ASP A 65 6.19 35.07 -27.10
CA ASP A 65 7.27 34.45 -26.33
C ASP A 65 7.24 32.92 -26.46
N TYR A 66 8.43 32.32 -26.52
CA TYR A 66 8.64 30.88 -26.49
C TYR A 66 9.16 30.44 -25.12
N LEU A 67 8.56 29.41 -24.54
CA LEU A 67 8.98 28.78 -23.30
C LEU A 67 9.57 27.40 -23.62
N ARG A 68 10.73 27.07 -23.03
CA ARG A 68 11.29 25.72 -23.12
C ARG A 68 11.79 25.16 -21.80
N THR A 69 11.63 23.86 -21.64
CA THR A 69 12.20 23.08 -20.53
C THR A 69 13.27 22.12 -21.06
N ASN A 70 14.26 21.84 -20.21
CA ASN A 70 15.32 20.87 -20.52
C ASN A 70 14.90 19.43 -20.11
N ALA A 71 15.85 18.48 -20.15
CA ALA A 71 15.59 17.07 -19.89
C ALA A 71 15.26 16.73 -18.42
N THR A 72 15.46 17.65 -17.47
CA THR A 72 15.19 17.46 -16.03
C THR A 72 14.31 18.56 -15.43
N GLY A 73 14.07 19.64 -16.17
CA GLY A 73 13.36 20.84 -15.74
C GLY A 73 11.85 20.77 -15.93
N SER A 74 11.15 21.67 -15.23
CA SER A 74 9.71 21.86 -15.34
C SER A 74 9.35 23.31 -15.08
N LEU A 75 8.38 23.84 -15.81
CA LEU A 75 7.95 25.23 -15.69
C LEU A 75 6.45 25.30 -15.42
N ALA A 76 6.02 26.11 -14.47
CA ALA A 76 4.59 26.40 -14.27
C ALA A 76 4.30 27.88 -14.54
N VAL A 77 3.26 28.15 -15.31
CA VAL A 77 2.83 29.49 -15.71
C VAL A 77 1.35 29.67 -15.38
N LEU A 78 1.01 30.81 -14.80
CA LEU A 78 -0.35 31.28 -14.62
C LEU A 78 -0.63 32.39 -15.63
N PHE A 79 -1.57 32.17 -16.54
CA PHE A 79 -1.97 33.13 -17.56
C PHE A 79 -3.07 34.09 -17.06
N ALA A 80 -3.21 35.23 -17.73
CA ALA A 80 -4.13 36.30 -17.36
C ALA A 80 -5.62 35.88 -17.43
N ASP A 81 -5.93 34.88 -18.24
CA ASP A 81 -7.25 34.22 -18.32
C ASP A 81 -7.45 33.13 -17.25
N ARG A 82 -6.53 33.06 -16.27
CA ARG A 82 -6.48 32.07 -15.18
C ARG A 82 -6.16 30.64 -15.63
N THR A 83 -5.78 30.42 -16.89
CA THR A 83 -5.24 29.14 -17.32
C THR A 83 -3.92 28.88 -16.58
N GLN A 84 -3.83 27.75 -15.89
CA GLN A 84 -2.62 27.25 -15.26
C GLN A 84 -2.02 26.17 -16.14
N MET A 85 -0.74 26.30 -16.51
CA MET A 85 -0.07 25.32 -17.35
C MET A 85 1.26 24.91 -16.73
N ARG A 86 1.47 23.59 -16.62
CA ARG A 86 2.73 22.98 -16.24
C ARG A 86 3.36 22.32 -17.46
N LEU A 87 4.53 22.79 -17.83
CA LEU A 87 5.35 22.24 -18.90
C LEU A 87 6.27 21.16 -18.29
N GLY A 88 6.16 19.94 -18.80
CA GLY A 88 7.03 18.81 -18.48
C GLY A 88 8.39 18.92 -19.15
N ARG A 89 9.22 17.88 -19.09
CA ARG A 89 10.58 17.86 -19.66
C ARG A 89 10.56 17.98 -21.19
N ASN A 90 11.60 18.60 -21.77
CA ASN A 90 11.78 18.76 -23.23
C ASN A 90 10.58 19.41 -23.95
N THR A 91 9.89 20.31 -23.27
CA THR A 91 8.68 20.96 -23.79
C THR A 91 9.05 22.28 -24.45
N THR A 92 8.46 22.55 -25.61
CA THR A 92 8.55 23.87 -26.28
C THR A 92 7.14 24.38 -26.54
N LEU A 93 6.80 25.51 -25.93
CA LEU A 93 5.49 26.16 -26.02
C LEU A 93 5.64 27.59 -26.54
N LEU A 94 4.82 27.96 -27.53
CA LEU A 94 4.65 29.34 -27.98
C LEU A 94 3.34 29.90 -27.43
N VAL A 95 3.41 31.06 -26.79
CA VAL A 95 2.23 31.86 -26.43
C VAL A 95 1.80 32.66 -27.64
N LYS A 96 0.73 32.26 -28.36
CA LYS A 96 0.29 32.98 -29.57
C LYS A 96 -0.54 34.20 -29.21
N LYS A 97 -1.52 34.01 -28.32
CA LYS A 97 -2.50 35.04 -27.97
C LYS A 97 -3.12 34.75 -26.61
N ILE A 98 -3.28 35.78 -25.78
CA ILE A 98 -4.09 35.72 -24.56
C ILE A 98 -5.09 36.87 -24.61
N GLY A 99 -6.38 36.57 -24.55
CA GLY A 99 -7.47 37.55 -24.60
C GLY A 99 -8.44 37.41 -23.42
N ALA A 100 -9.47 38.27 -23.35
CA ALA A 100 -10.52 38.12 -22.35
C ALA A 100 -11.49 36.99 -22.76
N ALA A 101 -11.48 35.91 -21.99
CA ALA A 101 -12.50 34.84 -21.91
C ALA A 101 -12.97 34.14 -23.21
N SER A 102 -12.33 34.32 -24.37
CA SER A 102 -12.71 33.61 -25.62
C SER A 102 -11.65 33.54 -26.73
N ASP A 103 -10.39 33.94 -26.47
CA ASP A 103 -9.42 34.22 -27.53
C ASP A 103 -7.98 33.82 -27.12
N THR A 104 -7.86 32.75 -26.33
CA THR A 104 -6.58 32.24 -25.83
C THR A 104 -6.06 31.16 -26.78
N GLU A 105 -4.83 31.33 -27.25
CA GLU A 105 -4.21 30.45 -28.23
C GLU A 105 -2.75 30.15 -27.88
N PHE A 106 -2.42 28.87 -27.84
CA PHE A 106 -1.06 28.37 -27.65
C PHE A 106 -0.64 27.48 -28.81
N LYS A 107 0.66 27.28 -28.98
CA LYS A 107 1.20 26.24 -29.85
C LYS A 107 2.22 25.40 -29.09
N LEU A 108 1.94 24.10 -29.00
CA LEU A 108 2.83 23.10 -28.43
C LEU A 108 3.64 22.45 -29.55
N GLU A 109 4.94 22.72 -29.60
CA GLU A 109 5.82 22.19 -30.66
C GLU A 109 6.41 20.83 -30.30
N SER A 110 6.70 20.59 -29.02
CA SER A 110 7.24 19.33 -28.50
C SER A 110 6.98 19.21 -27.00
N GLY A 111 7.08 17.97 -26.49
CA GLY A 111 7.02 17.66 -25.05
C GLY A 111 5.60 17.55 -24.53
N THR A 112 5.43 17.69 -23.22
CA THR A 112 4.17 17.41 -22.52
C THR A 112 3.74 18.62 -21.71
N ILE A 113 2.47 18.96 -21.81
CA ILE A 113 1.83 19.95 -20.95
C ILE A 113 0.67 19.31 -20.19
N TRP A 114 0.59 19.65 -18.91
CA TRP A 114 -0.62 19.50 -18.12
C TRP A 114 -1.19 20.90 -17.94
N ALA A 115 -2.49 21.08 -18.15
CA ALA A 115 -3.09 22.37 -17.92
C ALA A 115 -4.48 22.28 -17.31
N ARG A 116 -4.80 23.33 -16.57
CA ARG A 116 -6.10 23.62 -15.99
C ARG A 116 -6.61 24.96 -16.49
N ALA A 117 -7.77 24.99 -17.15
CA ALA A 117 -8.47 26.22 -17.51
C ALA A 117 -9.57 26.56 -16.47
N GLU A 118 -10.09 27.79 -16.48
CA GLU A 118 -11.19 28.19 -15.58
C GLU A 118 -12.50 27.47 -15.97
N ARG A 119 -13.22 26.93 -14.98
CA ARG A 119 -14.48 26.19 -15.20
C ARG A 119 -15.49 27.04 -15.96
N GLY A 120 -16.02 26.48 -17.06
CA GLY A 120 -17.01 27.14 -17.91
C GLY A 120 -16.42 28.14 -18.91
N GLY A 121 -15.09 28.24 -19.02
CA GLY A 121 -14.43 29.00 -20.08
C GLY A 121 -14.58 28.34 -21.46
N GLU A 122 -14.86 29.15 -22.48
CA GLU A 122 -14.81 28.77 -23.89
C GLU A 122 -13.67 29.54 -24.59
N GLY A 123 -13.12 29.01 -25.68
CA GLY A 123 -12.17 29.75 -26.54
C GLY A 123 -10.68 29.62 -26.22
N LEU A 124 -10.28 28.54 -25.53
CA LEU A 124 -8.87 28.10 -25.44
C LEU A 124 -8.56 27.11 -26.56
N THR A 125 -7.59 27.42 -27.41
CA THR A 125 -7.13 26.54 -28.48
C THR A 125 -5.63 26.27 -28.37
N ILE A 126 -5.23 25.02 -28.65
CA ILE A 126 -3.83 24.61 -28.67
C ILE A 126 -3.51 23.95 -29.99
N ASP A 127 -2.62 24.59 -30.73
CA ASP A 127 -2.08 24.06 -31.97
C ASP A 127 -0.93 23.10 -31.68
N THR A 128 -0.91 21.98 -32.39
CA THR A 128 0.23 21.08 -32.48
C THR A 128 0.61 20.86 -33.95
N PRO A 129 1.74 20.19 -34.24
CA PRO A 129 2.08 19.85 -35.63
C PRO A 129 1.04 18.99 -36.35
N ALA A 130 0.24 18.19 -35.62
CA ALA A 130 -0.69 17.23 -36.21
C ALA A 130 -2.17 17.64 -36.16
N ALA A 131 -2.57 18.50 -35.21
CA ALA A 131 -3.95 18.92 -35.03
C ALA A 131 -4.07 20.19 -34.18
N ALA A 132 -5.27 20.77 -34.13
CA ALA A 132 -5.65 21.81 -33.18
C ALA A 132 -6.65 21.23 -32.17
N ALA A 133 -6.47 21.54 -30.89
CA ALA A 133 -7.34 21.13 -29.81
C ALA A 133 -8.12 22.33 -29.28
N ALA A 134 -9.43 22.34 -29.48
CA ALA A 134 -10.34 23.32 -28.89
C ALA A 134 -10.83 22.80 -27.54
N ILE A 135 -10.44 23.48 -26.47
CA ILE A 135 -10.69 23.05 -25.09
C ILE A 135 -12.00 23.65 -24.58
N ARG A 136 -12.88 22.80 -24.02
CA ARG A 136 -14.12 23.18 -23.33
C ARG A 136 -14.21 22.43 -22.00
N GLY A 137 -13.57 22.95 -20.97
CA GLY A 137 -13.45 22.20 -19.71
C GLY A 137 -12.31 22.67 -18.85
N THR A 138 -11.98 21.86 -17.85
CA THR A 138 -11.10 22.26 -16.76
C THR A 138 -9.73 21.61 -16.92
N ASP A 139 -9.63 20.28 -16.99
CA ASP A 139 -8.33 19.57 -16.80
C ASP A 139 -8.00 18.62 -17.96
N TRP A 140 -6.77 18.71 -18.47
CA TRP A 140 -6.31 17.88 -19.59
C TRP A 140 -4.78 17.78 -19.67
N THR A 141 -4.30 16.74 -20.36
CA THR A 141 -2.88 16.51 -20.65
C THR A 141 -2.68 16.34 -22.15
N MET A 142 -1.65 16.99 -22.71
CA MET A 142 -1.29 16.87 -24.12
C MET A 142 0.21 16.64 -24.28
N THR A 143 0.56 15.76 -25.21
CA THR A 143 1.94 15.43 -25.55
C THR A 143 2.16 15.50 -27.05
N VAL A 144 3.28 16.11 -27.46
CA VAL A 144 3.80 16.07 -28.83
C VAL A 144 5.16 15.38 -28.81
N ASP A 145 5.25 14.22 -29.45
CA ASP A 145 6.48 13.43 -29.51
C ASP A 145 7.50 13.98 -30.53
N GLY A 146 8.69 13.37 -30.59
CA GLY A 146 9.76 13.78 -31.51
C GLY A 146 9.43 13.66 -33.01
N ASN A 147 8.33 12.96 -33.36
CA ASN A 147 7.84 12.82 -34.73
C ASN A 147 6.66 13.76 -35.02
N GLY A 148 6.28 14.63 -34.07
CA GLY A 148 5.16 15.55 -34.19
C GLY A 148 3.79 14.88 -34.02
N ARG A 149 3.72 13.62 -33.57
CA ARG A 149 2.46 12.96 -33.24
C ARG A 149 1.94 13.55 -31.93
N THR A 150 0.67 13.91 -31.94
CA THR A 150 -0.05 14.48 -30.80
C THR A 150 -0.88 13.40 -30.12
N SER A 151 -0.82 13.34 -28.79
CA SER A 151 -1.73 12.56 -27.95
C SER A 151 -2.33 13.44 -26.86
N LEU A 152 -3.61 13.25 -26.57
CA LEU A 152 -4.40 14.04 -25.65
C LEU A 152 -5.22 13.12 -24.74
N ILE A 153 -5.29 13.45 -23.45
CA ILE A 153 -6.16 12.82 -22.45
C ILE A 153 -6.98 13.92 -21.77
N VAL A 154 -8.29 13.71 -21.64
CA VAL A 154 -9.20 14.66 -20.99
C VAL A 154 -9.59 14.13 -19.61
N LEU A 155 -9.27 14.90 -18.57
CA LEU A 155 -9.53 14.54 -17.17
C LEU A 155 -10.83 15.14 -16.63
N GLU A 156 -11.24 16.31 -17.13
CA GLU A 156 -12.53 16.95 -16.81
C GLU A 156 -12.96 17.83 -18.00
N GLY A 157 -14.18 17.64 -18.51
CA GLY A 157 -14.76 18.43 -19.61
C GLY A 157 -14.70 17.75 -20.98
N THR A 158 -14.55 18.53 -22.05
CA THR A 158 -14.52 18.01 -23.43
C THR A 158 -13.51 18.76 -24.29
N VAL A 159 -12.80 18.05 -25.15
CA VAL A 159 -11.87 18.61 -26.13
C VAL A 159 -12.24 18.15 -27.53
N GLU A 160 -12.33 19.09 -28.46
CA GLU A 160 -12.45 18.79 -29.89
C GLU A 160 -11.05 18.83 -30.52
N LEU A 161 -10.55 17.68 -30.95
CA LEU A 161 -9.26 17.55 -31.65
C LEU A 161 -9.53 17.46 -33.16
N ALA A 162 -9.07 18.44 -33.92
CA ALA A 162 -9.39 18.57 -35.34
C ALA A 162 -8.16 18.90 -36.21
N ASN A 163 -8.16 18.42 -37.45
CA ASN A 163 -7.26 18.85 -38.51
C ASN A 163 -7.98 18.82 -39.87
N GLU A 164 -7.26 19.09 -40.96
CA GLU A 164 -7.83 19.12 -42.32
C GLU A 164 -8.42 17.77 -42.81
N PHE A 165 -8.05 16.66 -42.16
CA PHE A 165 -8.48 15.31 -42.51
C PHE A 165 -9.70 14.82 -41.69
N GLY A 166 -10.06 15.50 -40.60
CA GLY A 166 -11.22 15.17 -39.77
C GLY A 166 -11.16 15.74 -38.36
N SER A 167 -12.19 15.48 -37.55
CA SER A 167 -12.25 15.86 -36.14
C SER A 167 -12.79 14.73 -35.26
N VAL A 168 -12.41 14.76 -33.98
CA VAL A 168 -12.91 13.85 -32.94
C VAL A 168 -13.19 14.62 -31.66
N SER A 169 -14.34 14.34 -31.05
CA SER A 169 -14.69 14.85 -29.72
C SER A 169 -14.20 13.86 -28.66
N VAL A 170 -13.47 14.36 -27.67
CA VAL A 170 -12.87 13.60 -26.57
C VAL A 170 -13.49 14.07 -25.26
N ALA A 171 -14.27 13.22 -24.62
CA ALA A 171 -14.93 13.50 -23.35
C ALA A 171 -14.04 13.14 -22.15
N GLU A 172 -14.51 13.49 -20.95
CA GLU A 172 -13.91 13.06 -19.69
C GLU A 172 -13.64 11.56 -19.65
N GLY A 173 -12.43 11.18 -19.27
CA GLY A 173 -12.00 9.78 -19.24
C GLY A 173 -11.68 9.18 -20.61
N GLU A 174 -11.63 9.98 -21.68
CA GLU A 174 -11.26 9.55 -23.04
C GLU A 174 -9.89 10.13 -23.50
N ALA A 175 -9.29 9.49 -24.52
CA ALA A 175 -8.09 9.97 -25.20
C ALA A 175 -8.26 10.03 -26.71
N ALA A 176 -7.45 10.86 -27.36
CA ALA A 176 -7.27 10.86 -28.79
C ALA A 176 -5.82 11.06 -29.20
N ALA A 177 -5.50 10.68 -30.43
CA ALA A 177 -4.22 10.94 -31.05
C ALA A 177 -4.41 11.42 -32.49
N ALA A 178 -3.46 12.23 -32.94
CA ALA A 178 -3.35 12.69 -34.31
C ALA A 178 -1.90 12.55 -34.77
N THR A 179 -1.70 11.98 -35.95
CA THR A 179 -0.41 11.96 -36.65
C THR A 179 -0.47 12.92 -37.83
N ILE A 180 0.66 13.54 -38.18
CA ILE A 180 0.75 14.45 -39.33
C ILE A 180 0.28 13.72 -40.59
N GLY A 181 -0.69 14.29 -41.30
CA GLY A 181 -1.24 13.74 -42.55
C GLY A 181 -2.38 12.72 -42.39
N SER A 182 -2.90 12.49 -41.18
CA SER A 182 -4.03 11.59 -40.93
C SER A 182 -5.12 12.23 -40.08
N ALA A 183 -6.37 11.79 -40.22
CA ALA A 183 -7.47 12.24 -39.37
C ALA A 183 -7.21 11.89 -37.89
N PRO A 184 -7.60 12.74 -36.92
CA PRO A 184 -7.53 12.40 -35.51
C PRO A 184 -8.40 11.18 -35.22
N THR A 185 -7.91 10.29 -34.36
CA THR A 185 -8.65 9.08 -33.95
C THR A 185 -8.73 9.04 -32.43
N LYS A 186 -9.88 8.60 -31.89
CA LYS A 186 -9.93 8.20 -30.48
C LYS A 186 -8.89 7.10 -30.26
N VAL A 187 -8.11 7.25 -29.22
CA VAL A 187 -7.22 6.20 -28.75
C VAL A 187 -8.02 5.38 -27.76
N VAL A 188 -7.92 4.06 -27.87
CA VAL A 188 -8.45 3.17 -26.85
C VAL A 188 -7.65 3.44 -25.56
N ILE A 189 -8.21 4.27 -24.68
CA ILE A 189 -7.97 4.09 -23.26
C ILE A 189 -8.62 2.76 -22.95
N VAL A 190 -7.78 1.78 -22.59
CA VAL A 190 -8.12 0.39 -22.26
C VAL A 190 -9.61 0.21 -21.92
N ASP A 191 -10.28 -0.68 -22.65
CA ASP A 191 -11.69 -1.02 -22.46
C ASP A 191 -11.97 -1.27 -20.97
N SER A 192 -13.04 -0.68 -20.43
CA SER A 192 -13.36 -0.73 -19.00
C SER A 192 -13.57 -2.17 -18.52
N ASP A 193 -14.07 -3.03 -19.42
CA ASP A 193 -14.36 -4.42 -19.13
C ASP A 193 -13.08 -5.28 -19.09
N ASP A 194 -12.08 -5.00 -19.93
CA ASP A 194 -10.75 -5.65 -19.88
C ASP A 194 -10.03 -5.32 -18.55
N ARG A 195 -10.27 -4.13 -18.00
CA ARG A 195 -9.70 -3.71 -16.70
C ARG A 195 -10.32 -4.44 -15.52
N GLU A 196 -11.62 -4.75 -15.53
CA GLU A 196 -12.23 -5.52 -14.43
C GLU A 196 -11.64 -6.94 -14.35
N GLN A 197 -11.39 -7.60 -15.48
CA GLN A 197 -10.72 -8.90 -15.49
C GLN A 197 -9.26 -8.83 -15.01
N MET A 198 -8.53 -7.73 -15.31
CA MET A 198 -7.21 -7.47 -14.74
C MET A 198 -7.25 -7.10 -13.24
N LEU A 199 -8.36 -6.53 -12.77
CA LEU A 199 -8.57 -6.12 -11.37
C LEU A 199 -9.12 -7.24 -10.48
N PHE A 200 -9.57 -8.36 -11.03
CA PHE A 200 -10.07 -9.50 -10.27
C PHE A 200 -9.36 -10.79 -10.72
N TYR A 201 -8.31 -11.17 -10.00
CA TYR A 201 -7.52 -12.36 -10.31
C TYR A 201 -8.25 -13.64 -9.87
N TYR A 202 -8.61 -14.49 -10.83
CA TYR A 202 -9.12 -15.84 -10.61
C TYR A 202 -8.26 -16.82 -11.41
N SER A 203 -7.50 -17.70 -10.74
CA SER A 203 -6.49 -18.52 -11.41
C SER A 203 -7.08 -19.83 -11.92
N LEU A 204 -6.61 -20.32 -13.08
CA LEU A 204 -6.89 -21.70 -13.51
C LEU A 204 -6.41 -22.74 -12.49
N ARG A 205 -5.42 -22.40 -11.66
CA ARG A 205 -4.90 -23.27 -10.61
C ARG A 205 -5.95 -23.56 -9.53
N ASP A 206 -6.84 -22.61 -9.26
CA ASP A 206 -7.90 -22.72 -8.25
C ASP A 206 -8.93 -23.80 -8.62
N ALA A 207 -9.01 -24.18 -9.90
CA ALA A 207 -9.90 -25.25 -10.32
C ALA A 207 -9.61 -26.59 -9.62
N PHE A 208 -8.36 -26.87 -9.23
CA PHE A 208 -8.00 -28.14 -8.57
C PHE A 208 -8.35 -28.19 -7.09
N THR A 209 -8.72 -27.05 -6.49
CA THR A 209 -9.21 -26.96 -5.11
C THR A 209 -10.72 -26.77 -5.05
N VAL A 210 -11.33 -26.14 -6.06
CA VAL A 210 -12.78 -25.87 -6.09
C VAL A 210 -13.59 -27.01 -6.71
N LEU A 211 -13.04 -27.78 -7.66
CA LEU A 211 -13.75 -28.91 -8.25
C LEU A 211 -13.94 -30.06 -7.24
N PRO A 212 -15.18 -30.44 -6.87
CA PRO A 212 -15.39 -31.56 -5.94
C PRO A 212 -14.81 -32.90 -6.44
N ALA A 213 -14.27 -33.75 -5.57
CA ALA A 213 -13.90 -35.11 -5.95
C ALA A 213 -15.11 -36.07 -6.01
N SER A 214 -16.22 -35.69 -5.36
CA SER A 214 -17.40 -36.52 -5.17
C SER A 214 -18.59 -36.03 -6.01
N ALA A 215 -19.47 -36.97 -6.38
CA ALA A 215 -20.77 -36.64 -6.95
C ALA A 215 -21.86 -36.43 -5.87
N LEU A 216 -21.52 -36.56 -4.59
CA LEU A 216 -22.45 -36.40 -3.48
C LEU A 216 -22.66 -34.92 -3.14
N SER A 217 -23.86 -34.57 -2.68
CA SER A 217 -24.13 -33.25 -2.11
C SER A 217 -23.32 -33.01 -0.83
N SER A 218 -23.10 -31.76 -0.44
CA SER A 218 -22.40 -31.41 0.82
C SER A 218 -22.99 -32.15 2.03
N LEU A 219 -24.32 -32.22 2.12
CA LEU A 219 -25.05 -32.91 3.18
C LEU A 219 -24.80 -34.42 3.15
N ASP A 220 -24.83 -35.04 1.97
CA ASP A 220 -24.64 -36.49 1.83
C ASP A 220 -23.18 -36.89 2.05
N MET A 221 -22.23 -36.03 1.69
CA MET A 221 -20.82 -36.21 2.06
C MET A 221 -20.64 -36.23 3.59
N ARG A 222 -21.25 -35.28 4.32
CA ARG A 222 -21.20 -35.27 5.80
C ARG A 222 -21.79 -36.54 6.40
N LYS A 223 -22.95 -36.99 5.91
CA LYS A 223 -23.59 -38.24 6.36
C LYS A 223 -22.73 -39.47 6.07
N ALA A 224 -22.18 -39.57 4.86
CA ALA A 224 -21.32 -40.68 4.45
C ALA A 224 -20.06 -40.74 5.32
N ARG A 225 -19.41 -39.59 5.54
CA ARG A 225 -18.24 -39.47 6.41
C ARG A 225 -18.55 -39.88 7.85
N ALA A 226 -19.63 -39.37 8.44
CA ALA A 226 -20.03 -39.71 9.79
C ALA A 226 -20.29 -41.23 9.94
N ARG A 227 -21.01 -41.83 8.98
CA ARG A 227 -21.27 -43.27 8.93
C ARG A 227 -19.97 -44.08 8.87
N ILE A 228 -19.07 -43.74 7.94
CA ILE A 228 -17.82 -44.49 7.72
C ILE A 228 -16.85 -44.33 8.90
N LYS A 229 -16.77 -43.13 9.48
CA LYS A 229 -15.91 -42.87 10.65
C LYS A 229 -16.38 -43.59 11.92
N ALA A 230 -17.69 -43.84 12.06
CA ALA A 230 -18.25 -44.63 13.16
C ALA A 230 -17.92 -46.14 13.05
N MET A 231 -17.49 -46.62 11.88
CA MET A 231 -17.08 -48.01 11.68
C MET A 231 -15.63 -48.23 12.14
N GLU A 232 -15.39 -49.38 12.78
CA GLU A 232 -14.06 -49.95 13.01
C GLU A 232 -13.27 -50.00 11.69
N GLN A 233 -12.01 -49.55 11.67
CA GLN A 233 -11.24 -49.47 10.43
C GLN A 233 -11.12 -50.81 9.70
N SER A 234 -10.99 -51.90 10.47
CA SER A 234 -10.91 -53.28 9.96
C SER A 234 -12.20 -53.78 9.29
N SER A 235 -13.34 -53.13 9.56
CA SER A 235 -14.65 -53.48 9.01
C SER A 235 -15.03 -52.70 7.75
N ARG A 236 -14.24 -51.69 7.37
CA ARG A 236 -14.51 -50.82 6.22
C ARG A 236 -14.25 -51.58 4.91
N SER A 237 -15.19 -51.48 3.98
CA SER A 237 -15.05 -52.04 2.64
C SER A 237 -14.16 -51.18 1.74
N ALA A 238 -13.76 -51.71 0.58
CA ALA A 238 -13.09 -50.92 -0.46
C ALA A 238 -13.90 -49.67 -0.85
N GLU A 239 -15.22 -49.81 -0.94
CA GLU A 239 -16.12 -48.71 -1.30
C GLU A 239 -16.18 -47.63 -0.21
N ASP A 240 -16.14 -48.03 1.06
CA ASP A 240 -16.09 -47.08 2.18
C ASP A 240 -14.78 -46.29 2.16
N TRP A 241 -13.64 -46.93 1.85
CA TRP A 241 -12.36 -46.22 1.74
C TRP A 241 -12.29 -45.30 0.52
N VAL A 242 -12.81 -45.71 -0.64
CA VAL A 242 -12.89 -44.84 -1.83
C VAL A 242 -13.78 -43.62 -1.54
N THR A 243 -14.96 -43.84 -0.95
CA THR A 243 -15.88 -42.74 -0.59
C THR A 243 -15.25 -41.81 0.44
N LEU A 244 -14.53 -42.37 1.43
CA LEU A 244 -13.83 -41.56 2.42
C LEU A 244 -12.69 -40.75 1.78
N ALA A 245 -11.99 -41.29 0.79
CA ALA A 245 -10.95 -40.56 0.06
C ALA A 245 -11.53 -39.37 -0.72
N GLU A 246 -12.67 -39.54 -1.39
CA GLU A 246 -13.36 -38.45 -2.09
C GLU A 246 -13.81 -37.35 -1.12
N VAL A 247 -14.48 -37.74 -0.03
CA VAL A 247 -15.02 -36.77 0.93
C VAL A 247 -13.90 -36.07 1.71
N ASN A 248 -12.81 -36.77 2.05
CA ASN A 248 -11.72 -36.16 2.80
C ASN A 248 -11.04 -35.03 2.02
N LEU A 249 -11.06 -35.03 0.69
CA LEU A 249 -10.47 -33.95 -0.08
C LEU A 249 -11.13 -32.60 0.24
N ASP A 250 -12.46 -32.58 0.41
CA ASP A 250 -13.24 -31.37 0.68
C ASP A 250 -13.29 -31.01 2.18
N PHE A 251 -13.08 -31.98 3.08
CA PHE A 251 -13.31 -31.81 4.53
C PHE A 251 -12.05 -31.85 5.41
N GLU A 252 -11.07 -32.69 5.08
CA GLU A 252 -9.86 -32.91 5.90
C GLU A 252 -8.56 -32.55 5.17
N GLY A 253 -8.61 -32.44 3.84
CA GLY A 253 -7.48 -32.07 2.99
C GLY A 253 -6.81 -33.25 2.28
N ARG A 254 -5.77 -32.90 1.51
CA ARG A 254 -5.12 -33.79 0.55
C ARG A 254 -4.45 -35.02 1.20
N GLU A 255 -3.81 -34.85 2.35
CA GLU A 255 -3.15 -35.98 3.05
C GLU A 255 -4.17 -37.00 3.58
N ALA A 256 -5.27 -36.56 4.18
CA ALA A 256 -6.33 -37.45 4.63
C ALA A 256 -7.01 -38.19 3.45
N ALA A 257 -7.14 -37.53 2.29
CA ALA A 257 -7.62 -38.15 1.05
C ALA A 257 -6.63 -39.21 0.54
N ARG A 258 -5.32 -38.89 0.51
CA ARG A 258 -4.25 -39.83 0.14
C ARG A 258 -4.23 -41.07 1.03
N ASP A 259 -4.35 -40.87 2.34
CA ASP A 259 -4.33 -41.95 3.32
C ASP A 259 -5.49 -42.92 3.07
N ALA A 260 -6.71 -42.40 2.91
CA ALA A 260 -7.88 -43.21 2.59
C ALA A 260 -7.74 -43.91 1.22
N ALA A 261 -7.21 -43.24 0.20
CA ALA A 261 -6.93 -43.83 -1.10
C ALA A 261 -5.90 -44.97 -1.02
N ARG A 262 -4.84 -44.82 -0.20
CA ARG A 262 -3.87 -45.89 0.06
C ARG A 262 -4.51 -47.09 0.74
N GLN A 263 -5.42 -46.88 1.69
CA GLN A 263 -6.17 -47.98 2.31
C GLN A 263 -7.09 -48.68 1.31
N ALA A 264 -7.80 -47.93 0.47
CA ALA A 264 -8.66 -48.49 -0.59
C ALA A 264 -7.88 -49.41 -1.53
N ARG A 265 -6.67 -49.01 -1.95
CA ARG A 265 -5.80 -49.76 -2.86
C ARG A 265 -5.26 -51.09 -2.29
N GLN A 266 -5.43 -51.35 -1.00
CA GLN A 266 -5.10 -52.65 -0.40
C GLN A 266 -6.15 -53.73 -0.70
N PHE A 267 -7.34 -53.32 -1.16
CA PHE A 267 -8.42 -54.20 -1.56
C PHE A 267 -8.42 -54.44 -3.08
N PRO A 268 -9.01 -55.55 -3.56
CA PRO A 268 -9.28 -55.71 -4.99
C PRO A 268 -10.32 -54.68 -5.44
N LEU A 269 -9.90 -53.72 -6.27
CA LEU A 269 -10.74 -52.63 -6.75
C LEU A 269 -11.47 -53.01 -8.05
N THR A 270 -12.72 -52.57 -8.16
CA THR A 270 -13.42 -52.51 -9.46
C THR A 270 -12.79 -51.46 -10.36
N ARG A 271 -13.09 -51.50 -11.66
CA ARG A 271 -12.53 -50.55 -12.63
C ARG A 271 -13.04 -49.12 -12.35
N GLU A 272 -14.26 -49.00 -11.89
CA GLU A 272 -14.93 -47.77 -11.50
C GLU A 272 -14.32 -47.18 -10.23
N GLN A 273 -14.05 -48.01 -9.21
CA GLN A 273 -13.35 -47.59 -7.99
C GLN A 273 -11.93 -47.13 -8.28
N GLY A 274 -11.20 -47.84 -9.15
CA GLY A 274 -9.87 -47.41 -9.59
C GLY A 274 -9.91 -46.04 -10.27
N ALA A 275 -10.88 -45.81 -11.16
CA ALA A 275 -11.03 -44.52 -11.85
C ALA A 275 -11.40 -43.37 -10.90
N ARG A 276 -12.18 -43.62 -9.84
CA ARG A 276 -12.47 -42.62 -8.79
C ARG A 276 -11.21 -42.23 -8.02
N LEU A 277 -10.36 -43.19 -7.68
CA LEU A 277 -9.07 -42.90 -7.05
C LEU A 277 -8.11 -42.17 -8.00
N ASP A 278 -8.13 -42.49 -9.29
CA ASP A 278 -7.36 -41.76 -10.31
C ASP A 278 -7.81 -40.29 -10.43
N LEU A 279 -9.12 -40.02 -10.31
CA LEU A 279 -9.65 -38.65 -10.28
C LEU A 279 -9.12 -37.86 -9.08
N ILE A 280 -9.10 -38.47 -7.88
CA ILE A 280 -8.54 -37.84 -6.67
C ILE A 280 -7.05 -37.56 -6.86
N ASP A 281 -6.28 -38.55 -7.34
CA ASP A 281 -4.85 -38.36 -7.62
C ASP A 281 -4.62 -37.25 -8.64
N ALA A 282 -5.49 -37.12 -9.65
CA ALA A 282 -5.40 -36.08 -10.67
C ALA A 282 -5.64 -34.67 -10.10
N LEU A 283 -6.66 -34.49 -9.26
CA LEU A 283 -6.94 -33.23 -8.57
C LEU A 283 -5.76 -32.84 -7.66
N ILE A 284 -5.25 -33.81 -6.89
CA ILE A 284 -4.09 -33.59 -6.02
C ILE A 284 -2.83 -33.25 -6.84
N ALA A 285 -2.58 -33.94 -7.96
CA ALA A 285 -1.46 -33.65 -8.84
C ALA A 285 -1.57 -32.25 -9.45
N GLY A 286 -2.77 -31.83 -9.88
CA GLY A 286 -3.01 -30.48 -10.38
C GLY A 286 -2.76 -29.42 -9.32
N ALA A 287 -3.27 -29.63 -8.10
CA ALA A 287 -3.08 -28.71 -6.97
C ALA A 287 -1.61 -28.66 -6.47
N GLU A 288 -0.79 -29.65 -6.80
CA GLU A 288 0.67 -29.66 -6.57
C GLU A 288 1.48 -29.24 -7.81
N GLN A 289 0.82 -28.64 -8.81
CA GLN A 289 1.43 -28.15 -10.05
C GLN A 289 2.10 -29.22 -10.93
N ARG A 290 1.76 -30.50 -10.72
CA ARG A 290 2.20 -31.62 -11.56
C ARG A 290 1.24 -31.78 -12.75
N TYR A 291 1.10 -30.71 -13.54
CA TYR A 291 0.03 -30.58 -14.54
C TYR A 291 0.05 -31.65 -15.63
N ALA A 292 1.23 -32.03 -16.14
CA ALA A 292 1.34 -33.09 -17.14
C ALA A 292 0.88 -34.45 -16.60
N GLU A 293 1.20 -34.76 -15.35
CA GLU A 293 0.74 -35.98 -14.68
C GLU A 293 -0.77 -35.92 -14.42
N ALA A 294 -1.27 -34.78 -13.92
CA ALA A 294 -2.69 -34.55 -13.71
C ALA A 294 -3.50 -34.76 -14.99
N ALA A 295 -3.05 -34.18 -16.12
CA ALA A 295 -3.68 -34.32 -17.43
C ALA A 295 -3.81 -35.80 -17.84
N HIS A 296 -2.74 -36.58 -17.69
CA HIS A 296 -2.76 -38.01 -17.98
C HIS A 296 -3.68 -38.81 -17.05
N LEU A 297 -3.70 -38.49 -15.75
CA LEU A 297 -4.59 -39.15 -14.79
C LEU A 297 -6.07 -38.86 -15.08
N PHE A 298 -6.41 -37.61 -15.40
CA PHE A 298 -7.77 -37.23 -15.81
C PHE A 298 -8.22 -37.97 -17.08
N GLU A 299 -7.35 -38.05 -18.08
CA GLU A 299 -7.63 -38.78 -19.33
C GLU A 299 -7.88 -40.28 -19.06
N ARG A 300 -7.06 -40.90 -18.20
CA ARG A 300 -7.20 -42.31 -17.81
C ARG A 300 -8.51 -42.59 -17.06
N ALA A 301 -8.90 -41.69 -16.15
CA ALA A 301 -10.08 -41.87 -15.31
C ALA A 301 -11.40 -41.68 -16.08
N ALA A 302 -11.48 -40.66 -16.94
CA ALA A 302 -12.74 -40.20 -17.55
C ALA A 302 -13.65 -41.29 -18.17
N PRO A 303 -13.14 -42.29 -18.93
CA PRO A 303 -13.99 -43.28 -19.59
C PRO A 303 -14.74 -44.21 -18.63
N ARG A 304 -14.30 -44.29 -17.36
CA ARG A 304 -14.81 -45.25 -16.36
C ARG A 304 -15.51 -44.59 -15.18
N LEU A 305 -15.57 -43.26 -15.18
CA LEU A 305 -16.32 -42.47 -14.21
C LEU A 305 -17.80 -42.38 -14.60
N ASP A 306 -18.66 -42.21 -13.59
CA ASP A 306 -20.06 -41.84 -13.78
C ASP A 306 -20.19 -40.46 -14.45
N PRO A 307 -21.38 -40.08 -14.98
CA PRO A 307 -21.55 -38.84 -15.72
C PRO A 307 -21.09 -37.59 -14.97
N SER A 308 -21.34 -37.48 -13.66
CA SER A 308 -20.97 -36.30 -12.87
C SER A 308 -19.46 -36.19 -12.78
N ARG A 309 -18.79 -37.23 -12.27
CA ARG A 309 -17.32 -37.26 -12.13
C ARG A 309 -16.59 -37.17 -13.47
N ARG A 310 -17.17 -37.71 -14.54
CA ARG A 310 -16.59 -37.63 -15.89
C ARG A 310 -16.50 -36.18 -16.38
N VAL A 311 -17.48 -35.34 -16.08
CA VAL A 311 -17.41 -33.92 -16.42
C VAL A 311 -16.26 -33.24 -15.69
N MET A 312 -16.09 -33.56 -14.41
CA MET A 312 -14.98 -33.05 -13.60
C MET A 312 -13.63 -33.47 -14.16
N ALA A 313 -13.50 -34.72 -14.57
CA ALA A 313 -12.29 -35.19 -15.22
C ALA A 313 -12.00 -34.49 -16.55
N ARG A 314 -13.04 -34.15 -17.33
CA ARG A 314 -12.87 -33.42 -18.60
C ARG A 314 -12.41 -31.99 -18.37
N TYR A 315 -13.05 -31.26 -17.46
CA TYR A 315 -12.65 -29.89 -17.11
C TYR A 315 -11.28 -29.86 -16.43
N GLY A 316 -11.06 -30.72 -15.43
CA GLY A 316 -9.75 -30.87 -14.77
C GLY A 316 -8.63 -31.20 -15.75
N GLY A 317 -8.89 -32.10 -16.71
CA GLY A 317 -7.94 -32.40 -17.78
C GLY A 317 -7.70 -31.21 -18.72
N TYR A 318 -8.73 -30.41 -19.01
CA TYR A 318 -8.61 -29.17 -19.80
C TYR A 318 -7.70 -28.15 -19.11
N TYR A 319 -7.94 -27.89 -17.82
CA TYR A 319 -7.09 -26.99 -17.04
C TYR A 319 -5.66 -27.51 -16.94
N ALA A 320 -5.48 -28.80 -16.67
CA ALA A 320 -4.16 -29.41 -16.54
C ALA A 320 -3.35 -29.36 -17.85
N ARG A 321 -3.96 -29.59 -19.01
CA ARG A 321 -3.27 -29.45 -20.30
C ARG A 321 -2.91 -28.00 -20.60
N SER A 322 -3.83 -27.07 -20.36
CA SER A 322 -3.61 -25.63 -20.57
C SER A 322 -2.48 -25.08 -19.68
N LEU A 323 -2.35 -25.58 -18.45
CA LEU A 323 -1.28 -25.21 -17.53
C LEU A 323 0.05 -25.93 -17.79
N ALA A 324 0.01 -27.16 -18.33
CA ALA A 324 1.20 -27.91 -18.70
C ALA A 324 1.88 -27.37 -19.97
N ASP A 325 1.09 -26.89 -20.92
CA ASP A 325 1.55 -26.27 -22.16
C ASP A 325 0.72 -25.02 -22.46
N PRO A 326 1.17 -23.81 -22.04
CA PRO A 326 0.45 -22.57 -22.31
C PRO A 326 0.31 -22.23 -23.80
N SER A 327 1.06 -22.89 -24.69
CA SER A 327 0.94 -22.71 -26.14
C SER A 327 -0.14 -23.59 -26.77
N HIS A 328 -0.65 -24.56 -26.02
CA HIS A 328 -1.72 -25.46 -26.44
C HIS A 328 -3.08 -24.75 -26.34
N ILE A 329 -3.74 -24.60 -27.48
CA ILE A 329 -5.05 -23.96 -27.58
C ILE A 329 -6.11 -25.06 -27.75
N GLU A 330 -7.00 -25.20 -26.76
CA GLU A 330 -8.18 -26.04 -26.84
C GLU A 330 -9.43 -25.30 -26.34
N ALA A 331 -10.61 -25.69 -26.85
CA ALA A 331 -11.87 -25.13 -26.39
C ALA A 331 -12.32 -25.80 -25.08
N PRO A 332 -12.95 -25.07 -24.15
CA PRO A 332 -13.45 -25.65 -22.91
C PRO A 332 -14.52 -26.72 -23.19
N PRO A 333 -14.61 -27.78 -22.36
CA PRO A 333 -15.60 -28.84 -22.55
C PRO A 333 -17.04 -28.33 -22.48
N VAL A 334 -17.87 -28.62 -23.48
CA VAL A 334 -19.29 -28.23 -23.48
C VAL A 334 -20.16 -29.34 -22.89
N ASN A 335 -20.68 -29.18 -21.67
CA ASN A 335 -21.57 -30.16 -21.02
C ASN A 335 -22.63 -29.49 -20.10
N ALA A 336 -23.38 -28.51 -20.60
CA ALA A 336 -24.32 -27.66 -19.83
C ALA A 336 -25.46 -28.40 -19.09
N ASP A 337 -25.69 -29.70 -19.36
CA ASP A 337 -26.79 -30.48 -18.78
C ASP A 337 -26.35 -31.51 -17.72
N ALA A 338 -25.08 -31.55 -17.35
CA ALA A 338 -24.50 -32.65 -16.56
C ALA A 338 -24.48 -32.44 -15.03
N GLY A 339 -25.43 -31.67 -14.49
CA GLY A 339 -25.61 -31.52 -13.03
C GLY A 339 -24.87 -30.32 -12.44
N VAL A 340 -24.90 -30.25 -11.10
CA VAL A 340 -24.28 -29.14 -10.32
C VAL A 340 -22.78 -29.03 -10.57
N ALA A 341 -22.06 -30.15 -10.66
CA ALA A 341 -20.61 -30.15 -10.93
C ALA A 341 -20.25 -29.50 -12.29
N ALA A 342 -21.11 -29.67 -13.30
CA ALA A 342 -20.92 -29.04 -14.61
C ALA A 342 -21.11 -27.53 -14.54
N ALA A 343 -22.12 -27.07 -13.79
CA ALA A 343 -22.36 -25.65 -13.57
C ALA A 343 -21.23 -24.98 -12.79
N ILE A 344 -20.68 -25.64 -11.76
CA ILE A 344 -19.50 -25.15 -11.04
C ILE A 344 -18.33 -25.00 -12.01
N ALA A 345 -18.01 -26.05 -12.78
CA ALA A 345 -16.90 -25.99 -13.73
C ALA A 345 -17.10 -24.93 -14.83
N GLU A 346 -18.32 -24.75 -15.33
CA GLU A 346 -18.67 -23.71 -16.30
C GLU A 346 -18.52 -22.31 -15.69
N ALA A 347 -18.95 -22.10 -14.45
CA ALA A 347 -18.79 -20.83 -13.75
C ALA A 347 -17.31 -20.48 -13.55
N LEU A 348 -16.49 -21.46 -13.12
CA LEU A 348 -15.04 -21.31 -13.00
C LEU A 348 -14.39 -20.94 -14.34
N THR A 349 -14.78 -21.65 -15.41
CA THR A 349 -14.27 -21.39 -16.76
C THR A 349 -14.67 -19.99 -17.24
N ALA A 350 -15.92 -19.58 -17.00
CA ALA A 350 -16.42 -18.26 -17.37
C ALA A 350 -15.70 -17.15 -16.59
N GLY A 351 -15.43 -17.36 -15.30
CA GLY A 351 -14.65 -16.46 -14.45
C GLY A 351 -13.26 -16.21 -15.01
N PHE A 352 -12.61 -17.26 -15.53
CA PHE A 352 -11.29 -17.17 -16.12
C PHE A 352 -11.29 -16.60 -17.55
N LEU A 353 -12.16 -17.09 -18.43
CA LEU A 353 -12.13 -16.75 -19.86
C LEU A 353 -12.86 -15.45 -20.21
N VAL A 354 -13.79 -15.01 -19.36
CA VAL A 354 -14.63 -13.83 -19.59
C VAL A 354 -14.45 -12.84 -18.44
N ASP A 355 -15.11 -13.07 -17.31
CA ASP A 355 -15.00 -12.24 -16.10
C ASP A 355 -15.79 -12.88 -14.94
N LEU A 356 -15.63 -12.34 -13.72
CA LEU A 356 -16.35 -12.81 -12.53
C LEU A 356 -17.87 -12.58 -12.59
N LYS A 357 -18.36 -11.55 -13.31
CA LYS A 357 -19.80 -11.30 -13.47
C LYS A 357 -20.44 -12.39 -14.35
N ALA A 358 -19.73 -12.88 -15.36
CA ALA A 358 -20.12 -13.99 -16.21
C ALA A 358 -20.17 -15.30 -15.40
N ALA A 359 -19.21 -15.51 -14.49
CA ALA A 359 -19.25 -16.64 -13.55
C ALA A 359 -20.50 -16.60 -12.66
N ILE A 360 -20.82 -15.44 -12.08
CA ILE A 360 -22.06 -15.23 -11.30
C ILE A 360 -23.30 -15.55 -12.16
N ALA A 361 -23.36 -15.05 -13.39
CA ALA A 361 -24.49 -15.30 -14.29
C ALA A 361 -24.66 -16.80 -14.61
N VAL A 362 -23.57 -17.57 -14.70
CA VAL A 362 -23.64 -19.04 -14.82
C VAL A 362 -24.22 -19.66 -13.55
N LEU A 363 -23.74 -19.26 -12.37
CA LEU A 363 -24.21 -19.77 -11.08
C LEU A 363 -25.70 -19.48 -10.86
N GLU A 364 -26.19 -18.28 -11.18
CA GLU A 364 -27.61 -17.94 -11.06
C GLU A 364 -28.50 -18.80 -11.97
N ARG A 365 -28.06 -19.07 -13.21
CA ARG A 365 -28.79 -19.99 -14.11
C ARG A 365 -28.82 -21.40 -13.54
N ALA A 366 -27.71 -21.84 -12.94
CA ALA A 366 -27.62 -23.13 -12.29
C ALA A 366 -28.51 -23.22 -11.04
N GLU A 367 -28.59 -22.17 -10.22
CA GLU A 367 -29.47 -22.09 -9.05
C GLU A 367 -30.95 -22.28 -9.44
N ARG A 368 -31.38 -21.70 -10.57
CA ARG A 368 -32.75 -21.92 -11.09
C ARG A 368 -33.00 -23.36 -11.51
N ARG A 369 -31.96 -24.04 -12.04
CA ARG A 369 -32.04 -25.44 -12.49
C ARG A 369 -31.92 -26.44 -11.34
N TYR A 370 -31.16 -26.11 -10.30
CA TYR A 370 -30.88 -26.94 -9.15
C TYR A 370 -31.20 -26.19 -7.83
N PRO A 371 -32.48 -25.83 -7.59
CA PRO A 371 -32.86 -24.92 -6.51
C PRO A 371 -32.63 -25.43 -5.09
N GLY A 372 -32.32 -26.73 -4.93
CA GLY A 372 -32.07 -27.37 -3.65
C GLY A 372 -30.58 -27.54 -3.30
N ASP A 373 -29.66 -27.13 -4.17
CA ASP A 373 -28.23 -27.26 -3.90
C ASP A 373 -27.69 -26.00 -3.21
N PRO A 374 -27.17 -26.10 -1.96
CA PRO A 374 -26.64 -24.94 -1.23
C PRO A 374 -25.28 -24.46 -1.74
N THR A 375 -24.56 -25.27 -2.53
CA THR A 375 -23.19 -25.00 -2.98
C THR A 375 -23.16 -23.90 -4.03
N LEU A 376 -24.16 -23.87 -4.93
CA LEU A 376 -24.25 -22.87 -5.99
C LEU A 376 -24.36 -21.43 -5.45
N PRO A 377 -25.32 -21.11 -4.56
CA PRO A 377 -25.36 -19.78 -3.94
C PRO A 377 -24.17 -19.53 -3.02
N ALA A 378 -23.59 -20.56 -2.38
CA ALA A 378 -22.39 -20.38 -1.55
C ALA A 378 -21.17 -19.93 -2.38
N LEU A 379 -20.95 -20.54 -3.56
CA LEU A 379 -19.90 -20.12 -4.48
C LEU A 379 -20.19 -18.74 -5.08
N ARG A 380 -21.46 -18.44 -5.39
CA ARG A 380 -21.86 -17.11 -5.87
C ARG A 380 -21.53 -16.04 -4.82
N ALA A 381 -21.76 -16.32 -3.54
CA ALA A 381 -21.41 -15.40 -2.46
C ALA A 381 -19.89 -15.11 -2.41
N GLN A 382 -19.03 -16.13 -2.61
CA GLN A 382 -17.58 -15.92 -2.64
C GLN A 382 -17.15 -15.05 -3.82
N ILE A 383 -17.70 -15.29 -5.02
CA ILE A 383 -17.36 -14.49 -6.20
C ILE A 383 -17.92 -13.06 -6.08
N ALA A 384 -19.15 -12.89 -5.59
CA ALA A 384 -19.74 -11.58 -5.34
C ALA A 384 -18.94 -10.79 -4.30
N PHE A 385 -18.36 -11.47 -3.31
CA PHE A 385 -17.49 -10.85 -2.30
C PHE A 385 -16.21 -10.30 -2.92
N LEU A 386 -15.61 -11.01 -3.88
CA LEU A 386 -14.46 -10.51 -4.63
C LEU A 386 -14.80 -9.25 -5.43
N LEU A 387 -16.03 -9.13 -5.94
CA LEU A 387 -16.52 -7.97 -6.70
C LEU A 387 -17.00 -6.79 -5.83
N ASP A 388 -16.95 -6.89 -4.49
CA ASP A 388 -17.63 -5.98 -3.55
C ASP A 388 -19.13 -5.78 -3.87
N ASP A 389 -19.80 -6.78 -4.47
CA ASP A 389 -21.25 -6.75 -4.70
C ASP A 389 -21.99 -7.21 -3.43
N ARG A 390 -22.09 -6.28 -2.47
CA ARG A 390 -22.60 -6.55 -1.12
C ARG A 390 -24.04 -7.08 -1.11
N GLU A 391 -24.88 -6.59 -2.03
CA GLU A 391 -26.27 -7.05 -2.13
C GLU A 391 -26.32 -8.52 -2.57
N GLN A 392 -25.54 -8.88 -3.58
CA GLN A 392 -25.45 -10.28 -4.00
C GLN A 392 -24.80 -11.18 -2.94
N VAL A 393 -23.78 -10.70 -2.22
CA VAL A 393 -23.16 -11.44 -1.12
C VAL A 393 -24.20 -11.82 -0.07
N GLU A 394 -24.97 -10.85 0.44
CA GLU A 394 -25.99 -11.11 1.46
C GLU A 394 -27.07 -12.05 0.95
N ALA A 395 -27.62 -11.79 -0.25
CA ALA A 395 -28.68 -12.62 -0.83
C ALA A 395 -28.23 -14.06 -1.05
N ALA A 396 -27.00 -14.27 -1.52
CA ALA A 396 -26.44 -15.57 -1.81
C ALA A 396 -26.08 -16.35 -0.52
N ILE A 397 -25.52 -15.68 0.49
CA ILE A 397 -25.28 -16.27 1.82
C ILE A 397 -26.59 -16.74 2.46
N ASP A 398 -27.60 -15.87 2.50
CA ASP A 398 -28.89 -16.18 3.10
C ASP A 398 -29.57 -17.35 2.38
N ARG A 399 -29.47 -17.37 1.04
CA ARG A 399 -29.99 -18.47 0.25
C ARG A 399 -29.29 -19.78 0.58
N ALA A 400 -27.96 -19.80 0.58
CA ALA A 400 -27.17 -21.01 0.86
C ALA A 400 -27.44 -21.57 2.26
N LEU A 401 -27.43 -20.71 3.27
CA LEU A 401 -27.63 -21.12 4.67
C LEU A 401 -29.09 -21.46 4.99
N SER A 402 -30.06 -20.96 4.23
CA SER A 402 -31.47 -21.41 4.31
C SER A 402 -31.66 -22.85 3.83
N LEU A 403 -30.83 -23.28 2.87
CA LEU A 403 -30.85 -24.63 2.30
C LEU A 403 -30.05 -25.61 3.18
N ASP A 404 -28.90 -25.19 3.66
CA ASP A 404 -28.02 -25.96 4.55
C ASP A 404 -27.29 -25.02 5.54
N PRO A 405 -27.76 -24.91 6.80
CA PRO A 405 -27.12 -24.06 7.81
C PRO A 405 -25.67 -24.44 8.14
N ASP A 406 -25.27 -25.67 7.82
CA ASP A 406 -23.93 -26.22 8.03
C ASP A 406 -23.13 -26.31 6.71
N ASN A 407 -23.51 -25.53 5.69
CA ASN A 407 -22.72 -25.44 4.46
C ASN A 407 -21.41 -24.67 4.74
N MET A 408 -20.28 -25.38 4.68
CA MET A 408 -18.95 -24.83 4.98
C MET A 408 -18.60 -23.61 4.12
N ILE A 409 -18.82 -23.68 2.81
CA ILE A 409 -18.48 -22.61 1.85
C ILE A 409 -19.27 -21.35 2.18
N ALA A 410 -20.55 -21.50 2.53
CA ALA A 410 -21.42 -20.39 2.92
C ALA A 410 -21.05 -19.80 4.28
N LEU A 411 -20.68 -20.63 5.26
CA LEU A 411 -20.18 -20.16 6.57
C LEU A 411 -18.88 -19.38 6.40
N GLN A 412 -17.94 -19.86 5.58
CA GLN A 412 -16.69 -19.15 5.27
C GLN A 412 -16.96 -17.83 4.52
N ALA A 413 -17.85 -17.82 3.53
CA ALA A 413 -18.24 -16.60 2.82
C ALA A 413 -18.88 -15.58 3.78
N ARG A 414 -19.77 -16.02 4.68
CA ARG A 414 -20.38 -15.16 5.69
C ARG A 414 -19.36 -14.64 6.70
N ALA A 415 -18.41 -15.47 7.13
CA ALA A 415 -17.33 -15.03 8.00
C ALA A 415 -16.45 -13.97 7.35
N GLY A 416 -16.06 -14.18 6.08
CA GLY A 416 -15.31 -13.19 5.30
C GLY A 416 -16.05 -11.86 5.17
N TYR A 417 -17.35 -11.91 4.86
CA TYR A 417 -18.19 -10.72 4.78
C TYR A 417 -18.37 -10.01 6.14
N ARG A 418 -18.60 -10.77 7.21
CA ARG A 418 -18.71 -10.23 8.58
C ARG A 418 -17.43 -9.53 9.01
N ALA A 419 -16.27 -10.18 8.83
CA ALA A 419 -14.99 -9.62 9.22
C ALA A 419 -14.56 -8.44 8.33
N GLY A 420 -14.61 -8.60 7.01
CA GLY A 420 -14.06 -7.64 6.06
C GLY A 420 -14.93 -6.41 5.79
N ILE A 421 -16.26 -6.54 5.89
CA ILE A 421 -17.21 -5.48 5.52
C ILE A 421 -18.02 -4.97 6.72
N LYS A 422 -18.51 -5.88 7.58
CA LYS A 422 -19.36 -5.49 8.73
C LYS A 422 -18.58 -5.16 10.00
N GLY A 423 -17.29 -5.49 10.07
CA GLY A 423 -16.50 -5.40 11.29
C GLY A 423 -16.95 -6.36 12.41
N ASP A 424 -17.79 -7.35 12.09
CA ASP A 424 -18.31 -8.34 13.04
C ASP A 424 -17.33 -9.50 13.19
N LEU A 425 -16.21 -9.25 13.87
CA LEU A 425 -15.15 -10.23 14.05
C LEU A 425 -15.58 -11.41 14.95
N GLU A 426 -16.46 -11.19 15.93
CA GLU A 426 -17.00 -12.26 16.79
C GLU A 426 -17.94 -13.19 16.01
N GLY A 427 -18.85 -12.62 15.21
CA GLY A 427 -19.73 -13.41 14.35
C GLY A 427 -18.97 -14.14 13.25
N ALA A 428 -17.89 -13.56 12.72
CA ALA A 428 -17.00 -14.24 11.78
C ALA A 428 -16.26 -15.41 12.45
N LEU A 429 -15.79 -15.22 13.68
CA LEU A 429 -15.15 -16.28 14.46
C LEU A 429 -16.10 -17.45 14.69
N ALA A 430 -17.32 -17.20 15.15
CA ALA A 430 -18.32 -18.24 15.40
C ALA A 430 -18.64 -19.07 14.15
N ASP A 431 -18.72 -18.42 12.99
CA ASP A 431 -18.93 -19.10 11.71
C ASP A 431 -17.74 -19.99 11.32
N LEU A 432 -16.50 -19.51 11.54
CA LEU A 432 -15.28 -20.25 11.23
C LEU A 432 -15.01 -21.38 12.20
N GLU A 433 -15.29 -21.20 13.50
CA GLU A 433 -15.24 -22.27 14.50
C GLU A 433 -16.21 -23.38 14.10
N ARG A 434 -17.44 -23.03 13.70
CA ARG A 434 -18.41 -23.99 13.18
C ARG A 434 -17.91 -24.67 11.89
N ALA A 435 -17.31 -23.92 10.97
CA ALA A 435 -16.76 -24.47 9.73
C ALA A 435 -15.62 -25.46 10.01
N VAL A 436 -14.73 -25.16 10.96
CA VAL A 436 -13.62 -26.05 11.37
C VAL A 436 -14.13 -27.32 12.05
N GLU A 437 -15.19 -27.25 12.87
CA GLU A 437 -15.82 -28.45 13.44
C GLU A 437 -16.37 -29.40 12.36
N LEU A 438 -16.99 -28.82 11.33
CA LEU A 438 -17.60 -29.57 10.23
C LEU A 438 -16.53 -30.15 9.29
N ALA A 439 -15.54 -29.34 8.95
CA ALA A 439 -14.50 -29.60 7.96
C ALA A 439 -13.14 -29.05 8.46
N PRO A 440 -12.39 -29.85 9.25
CA PRO A 440 -11.14 -29.43 9.87
C PRO A 440 -9.95 -29.49 8.89
N GLY A 441 -10.09 -28.93 7.68
CA GLY A 441 -9.05 -28.86 6.65
C GLY A 441 -8.21 -27.57 6.72
N SER A 442 -7.08 -27.55 5.98
CA SER A 442 -6.14 -26.42 5.94
C SER A 442 -6.83 -25.07 5.71
N ALA A 443 -7.69 -24.97 4.69
CA ALA A 443 -8.36 -23.73 4.32
C ALA A 443 -9.22 -23.13 5.47
N SER A 444 -9.97 -23.95 6.20
CA SER A 444 -10.79 -23.50 7.34
C SER A 444 -9.92 -22.99 8.49
N TRP A 445 -8.83 -23.68 8.80
CA TRP A 445 -7.88 -23.25 9.83
C TRP A 445 -7.11 -21.99 9.43
N ASN A 446 -6.78 -21.86 8.14
CA ASN A 446 -6.16 -20.65 7.60
C ASN A 446 -7.10 -19.44 7.73
N ALA A 447 -8.37 -19.58 7.33
CA ALA A 447 -9.37 -18.52 7.48
C ALA A 447 -9.58 -18.14 8.96
N LEU A 448 -9.62 -19.12 9.86
CA LEU A 448 -9.69 -18.89 11.30
C LEU A 448 -8.48 -18.10 11.81
N GLY A 449 -7.27 -18.45 11.35
CA GLY A 449 -6.04 -17.74 11.67
C GLY A 449 -6.07 -16.28 11.23
N LEU A 450 -6.58 -15.99 10.03
CA LEU A 450 -6.72 -14.63 9.52
C LEU A 450 -7.70 -13.79 10.35
N VAL A 451 -8.85 -14.35 10.75
CA VAL A 451 -9.81 -13.64 11.60
C VAL A 451 -9.27 -13.42 13.02
N GLN A 452 -8.54 -14.40 13.58
CA GLN A 452 -7.86 -14.21 14.87
C GLN A 452 -6.78 -13.12 14.79
N SER A 453 -6.03 -13.06 13.68
CA SER A 453 -5.06 -11.99 13.42
C SER A 453 -5.74 -10.63 13.36
N ALA A 454 -6.86 -10.50 12.64
CA ALA A 454 -7.66 -9.27 12.56
C ALA A 454 -8.21 -8.81 13.93
N ARG A 455 -8.46 -9.74 14.87
CA ARG A 455 -8.83 -9.43 16.26
C ARG A 455 -7.64 -9.06 17.17
N GLY A 456 -6.41 -9.11 16.67
CA GLY A 456 -5.20 -8.92 17.46
C GLY A 456 -4.83 -10.14 18.34
N ALA A 457 -5.53 -11.26 18.19
CA ALA A 457 -5.27 -12.51 18.92
C ALA A 457 -4.11 -13.29 18.26
N THR A 458 -2.90 -12.72 18.31
CA THR A 458 -1.80 -13.21 17.46
C THR A 458 -1.30 -14.61 17.82
N ARG A 459 -1.42 -15.04 19.07
CA ARG A 459 -1.02 -16.40 19.48
C ARG A 459 -1.98 -17.45 18.92
N GLU A 460 -3.26 -17.16 18.99
CA GLU A 460 -4.35 -17.97 18.46
C GLU A 460 -4.26 -18.02 16.93
N ALA A 461 -3.95 -16.89 16.28
CA ALA A 461 -3.69 -16.82 14.84
C ALA A 461 -2.52 -17.71 14.41
N GLU A 462 -1.37 -17.60 15.10
CA GLU A 462 -0.20 -18.44 14.85
C GLU A 462 -0.51 -19.93 15.04
N ALA A 463 -1.23 -20.29 16.11
CA ALA A 463 -1.62 -21.68 16.36
C ALA A 463 -2.55 -22.23 15.27
N ALA A 464 -3.53 -21.45 14.82
CA ALA A 464 -4.44 -21.85 13.75
C ALA A 464 -3.72 -22.02 12.40
N LEU A 465 -2.80 -21.11 12.04
CA LEU A 465 -2.02 -21.23 10.81
C LEU A 465 -1.03 -22.40 10.86
N LYS A 466 -0.37 -22.64 12.00
CA LYS A 466 0.45 -23.86 12.18
C LYS A 466 -0.38 -25.12 12.03
N ARG A 467 -1.62 -25.12 12.53
CA ARG A 467 -2.53 -26.24 12.32
C ARG A 467 -2.92 -26.43 10.86
N ALA A 468 -3.12 -25.34 10.11
CA ALA A 468 -3.35 -25.40 8.67
C ALA A 468 -2.15 -26.03 7.93
N ILE A 469 -0.92 -25.59 8.26
CA ILE A 469 0.33 -26.14 7.72
C ILE A 469 0.47 -27.64 8.03
N GLU A 470 0.15 -28.08 9.25
CA GLU A 470 0.19 -29.50 9.62
C GLU A 470 -0.77 -30.36 8.79
N LEU A 471 -1.92 -29.80 8.41
CA LEU A 471 -2.95 -30.50 7.63
C LEU A 471 -2.61 -30.56 6.14
N ASP A 472 -1.93 -29.53 5.63
CA ASP A 472 -1.44 -29.48 4.26
C ASP A 472 -0.06 -28.80 4.15
N PRO A 473 1.04 -29.54 4.37
CA PRO A 473 2.39 -28.97 4.34
C PRO A 473 2.86 -28.48 2.97
N LYS A 474 2.06 -28.69 1.92
CA LYS A 474 2.37 -28.26 0.55
C LYS A 474 1.39 -27.20 0.05
N ASP A 475 0.61 -26.61 0.94
CA ASP A 475 -0.19 -25.44 0.65
C ASP A 475 0.67 -24.19 0.96
N PRO A 476 1.03 -23.36 -0.04
CA PRO A 476 1.85 -22.19 0.20
C PRO A 476 1.09 -21.08 0.95
N VAL A 477 -0.25 -21.10 0.98
CA VAL A 477 -1.08 -20.02 1.53
C VAL A 477 -0.88 -19.84 3.05
N PRO A 478 -0.99 -20.89 3.89
CA PRO A 478 -0.77 -20.74 5.33
C PRO A 478 0.66 -20.33 5.70
N HIS A 479 1.66 -20.79 4.94
CA HIS A 479 3.05 -20.38 5.12
C HIS A 479 3.25 -18.88 4.88
N ALA A 480 2.72 -18.34 3.76
CA ALA A 480 2.81 -16.91 3.48
C ALA A 480 2.03 -16.05 4.49
N ASN A 481 0.83 -16.48 4.89
CA ASN A 481 0.05 -15.80 5.93
C ASN A 481 0.76 -15.80 7.29
N LEU A 482 1.38 -16.92 7.67
CA LEU A 482 2.17 -17.00 8.90
C LEU A 482 3.41 -16.10 8.82
N ALA A 483 4.07 -16.04 7.67
CA ALA A 483 5.18 -15.12 7.45
C ALA A 483 4.75 -13.65 7.62
N ILE A 484 3.61 -13.25 7.07
CA ILE A 484 3.07 -11.89 7.20
C ILE A 484 2.86 -11.54 8.68
N ILE A 485 2.28 -12.45 9.47
CA ILE A 485 2.13 -12.27 10.93
C ILE A 485 3.50 -12.13 11.61
N TYR A 486 4.49 -12.93 11.22
CA TYR A 486 5.84 -12.80 11.76
C TYR A 486 6.50 -11.46 11.37
N LEU A 487 6.31 -10.95 10.14
CA LEU A 487 6.79 -9.63 9.73
C LEU A 487 6.12 -8.50 10.52
N GLU A 488 4.83 -8.63 10.85
CA GLU A 488 4.11 -7.70 11.73
C GLU A 488 4.60 -7.73 13.18
N GLN A 489 5.19 -8.84 13.61
CA GLN A 489 5.77 -9.00 14.95
C GLN A 489 7.27 -8.68 15.00
N ASP A 490 7.87 -8.26 13.88
CA ASP A 490 9.31 -8.06 13.67
C ASP A 490 10.14 -9.36 13.81
N ARG A 491 9.51 -10.53 13.69
CA ARG A 491 10.16 -11.86 13.75
C ARG A 491 10.72 -12.23 12.37
N THR A 492 11.63 -11.40 11.86
CA THR A 492 12.13 -11.47 10.47
C THR A 492 12.78 -12.81 10.10
N ALA A 493 13.46 -13.47 11.04
CA ALA A 493 14.08 -14.78 10.82
C ALA A 493 13.05 -15.90 10.59
N GLU A 494 11.98 -15.92 11.40
CA GLU A 494 10.90 -16.89 11.27
C GLU A 494 10.06 -16.60 10.03
N ALA A 495 9.78 -15.32 9.75
CA ALA A 495 9.12 -14.89 8.52
C ALA A 495 9.86 -15.40 7.28
N LYS A 496 11.19 -15.24 7.24
CA LYS A 496 12.00 -15.70 6.11
C LYS A 496 11.89 -17.21 5.88
N ALA A 497 11.91 -18.01 6.94
CA ALA A 497 11.80 -19.47 6.80
C ALA A 497 10.46 -19.90 6.19
N GLU A 498 9.37 -19.26 6.61
CA GLU A 498 8.03 -19.54 6.07
C GLU A 498 7.87 -19.02 4.63
N ILE A 499 8.42 -17.85 4.31
CA ILE A 499 8.48 -17.30 2.94
C ILE A 499 9.25 -18.25 2.01
N ASP A 500 10.43 -18.69 2.42
CA ASP A 500 11.26 -19.60 1.63
C ASP A 500 10.53 -20.92 1.38
N THR A 501 9.74 -21.40 2.35
CA THR A 501 8.92 -22.61 2.20
C THR A 501 7.77 -22.40 1.21
N ALA A 502 7.01 -21.31 1.35
CA ALA A 502 5.92 -20.98 0.42
C ALA A 502 6.42 -20.86 -1.04
N LEU A 503 7.54 -20.17 -1.25
CA LEU A 503 8.12 -19.97 -2.58
C LEU A 503 8.89 -21.18 -3.11
N ALA A 504 9.30 -22.12 -2.26
CA ALA A 504 9.81 -23.41 -2.70
C ALA A 504 8.69 -24.31 -3.26
N VAL A 505 7.47 -24.16 -2.75
CA VAL A 505 6.28 -24.86 -3.27
C VAL A 505 5.81 -24.21 -4.58
N ASP A 506 5.69 -22.89 -4.60
CA ASP A 506 5.27 -22.12 -5.79
C ASP A 506 6.11 -20.84 -5.94
N PRO A 507 7.13 -20.84 -6.80
CA PRO A 507 7.99 -19.67 -7.01
C PRO A 507 7.27 -18.43 -7.56
N ALA A 508 6.09 -18.60 -8.17
CA ALA A 508 5.29 -17.52 -8.74
C ALA A 508 4.09 -17.15 -7.84
N PHE A 509 4.07 -17.63 -6.60
CA PHE A 509 3.00 -17.34 -5.65
C PHE A 509 3.04 -15.87 -5.24
N ASP A 510 2.00 -15.14 -5.62
CA ASP A 510 1.84 -13.70 -5.45
C ASP A 510 1.96 -13.26 -3.99
N ILE A 511 1.25 -13.90 -3.06
CA ILE A 511 1.30 -13.56 -1.63
C ILE A 511 2.70 -13.82 -1.06
N GLY A 512 3.35 -14.92 -1.48
CA GLY A 512 4.72 -15.25 -1.08
C GLY A 512 5.75 -14.23 -1.58
N LEU A 513 5.62 -13.78 -2.83
CA LEU A 513 6.47 -12.74 -3.43
C LEU A 513 6.27 -11.40 -2.73
N VAL A 514 5.03 -10.99 -2.46
CA VAL A 514 4.74 -9.76 -1.71
C VAL A 514 5.28 -9.84 -0.28
N ALA A 515 5.15 -10.99 0.40
CA ALA A 515 5.72 -11.18 1.73
C ALA A 515 7.26 -11.10 1.71
N ARG A 516 7.93 -11.68 0.70
CA ARG A 516 9.39 -11.57 0.54
C ARG A 516 9.82 -10.14 0.19
N GLY A 517 9.04 -9.45 -0.62
CA GLY A 517 9.23 -8.02 -0.91
C GLY A 517 9.15 -7.16 0.35
N ARG A 518 8.13 -7.37 1.18
CA ARG A 518 8.00 -6.70 2.49
C ARG A 518 9.15 -7.06 3.43
N TYR A 519 9.58 -8.32 3.47
CA TYR A 519 10.77 -8.73 4.21
C TYR A 519 11.99 -7.90 3.79
N TYR A 520 12.26 -7.79 2.49
CA TYR A 520 13.37 -6.99 1.97
C TYR A 520 13.24 -5.49 2.24
N LEU A 521 12.02 -4.93 2.28
CA LEU A 521 11.81 -3.56 2.75
C LEU A 521 12.23 -3.41 4.22
N GLN A 522 11.82 -4.33 5.10
CA GLN A 522 12.14 -4.31 6.53
C GLN A 522 13.62 -4.60 6.82
N THR A 523 14.34 -5.30 5.96
CA THR A 523 15.77 -5.58 6.11
C THR A 523 16.67 -4.62 5.33
N GLY A 524 16.08 -3.74 4.50
CA GLY A 524 16.76 -2.65 3.81
C GLY A 524 17.29 -2.99 2.40
N GLU A 525 17.01 -4.18 1.86
CA GLU A 525 17.38 -4.56 0.49
C GLU A 525 16.35 -4.09 -0.55
N LEU A 526 16.27 -2.77 -0.75
CA LEU A 526 15.25 -2.12 -1.61
C LEU A 526 15.16 -2.65 -3.04
N ASP A 527 16.30 -2.93 -3.69
CA ASP A 527 16.30 -3.45 -5.07
C ASP A 527 15.57 -4.80 -5.15
N LYS A 528 15.86 -5.70 -4.19
CA LYS A 528 15.20 -7.01 -4.13
C LYS A 528 13.72 -6.87 -3.77
N ALA A 529 13.40 -5.91 -2.88
CA ALA A 529 12.01 -5.62 -2.53
C ALA A 529 11.21 -5.20 -3.77
N ARG A 530 11.73 -4.26 -4.56
CA ARG A 530 11.09 -3.78 -5.80
C ARG A 530 10.86 -4.93 -6.78
N ASP A 531 11.88 -5.75 -7.01
CA ASP A 531 11.80 -6.87 -7.97
C ASP A 531 10.73 -7.89 -7.55
N ASP A 532 10.69 -8.26 -6.27
CA ASP A 532 9.70 -9.21 -5.75
C ASP A 532 8.28 -8.65 -5.72
N LEU A 533 8.12 -7.37 -5.34
CA LEU A 533 6.81 -6.71 -5.31
C LEU A 533 6.28 -6.51 -6.72
N LEU A 534 7.14 -6.19 -7.69
CA LEU A 534 6.75 -6.13 -9.10
C LEU A 534 6.36 -7.52 -9.61
N ALA A 535 7.12 -8.57 -9.30
CA ALA A 535 6.78 -9.94 -9.67
C ALA A 535 5.45 -10.39 -9.04
N GLY A 536 5.22 -10.10 -7.75
CA GLY A 536 4.00 -10.44 -7.03
C GLY A 536 2.77 -9.71 -7.57
N THR A 537 2.88 -8.40 -7.82
CA THR A 537 1.78 -7.60 -8.42
C THR A 537 1.56 -7.92 -9.90
N THR A 538 2.56 -8.44 -10.60
CA THR A 538 2.38 -8.97 -11.96
C THR A 538 1.66 -10.32 -11.93
N ALA A 539 1.97 -11.17 -10.95
CA ALA A 539 1.29 -12.45 -10.74
C ALA A 539 -0.18 -12.24 -10.32
N ASN A 540 -0.45 -11.22 -9.52
CA ASN A 540 -1.79 -10.82 -9.12
C ASN A 540 -1.96 -9.28 -9.15
N PRO A 541 -2.42 -8.71 -10.28
CA PRO A 541 -2.63 -7.28 -10.41
C PRO A 541 -3.84 -6.75 -9.61
N ALA A 542 -4.68 -7.66 -9.08
CA ALA A 542 -5.81 -7.34 -8.21
C ALA A 542 -5.42 -7.12 -6.75
N TYR A 543 -4.17 -7.38 -6.39
CA TYR A 543 -3.75 -7.33 -5.00
C TYR A 543 -3.39 -5.90 -4.57
N SER A 544 -4.41 -5.14 -4.13
CA SER A 544 -4.27 -3.74 -3.69
C SER A 544 -3.13 -3.52 -2.68
N ASN A 545 -3.02 -4.36 -1.64
CA ASN A 545 -1.95 -4.25 -0.66
C ASN A 545 -0.56 -4.55 -1.25
N GLY A 546 -0.46 -5.47 -2.22
CA GLY A 546 0.78 -5.71 -2.97
C GLY A 546 1.22 -4.47 -3.75
N LEU A 547 0.28 -3.78 -4.40
CA LEU A 547 0.51 -2.52 -5.11
C LEU A 547 0.89 -1.38 -4.17
N LEU A 548 0.26 -1.31 -2.99
CA LEU A 548 0.63 -0.34 -1.97
C LEU A 548 2.07 -0.57 -1.47
N LEU A 549 2.45 -1.82 -1.20
CA LEU A 549 3.83 -2.17 -0.84
C LEU A 549 4.83 -1.86 -1.96
N LEU A 550 4.44 -2.09 -3.22
CA LEU A 550 5.23 -1.68 -4.38
C LEU A 550 5.40 -0.15 -4.43
N ALA A 551 4.36 0.62 -4.12
CA ALA A 551 4.45 2.07 -3.98
C ALA A 551 5.43 2.47 -2.87
N VAL A 552 5.42 1.77 -1.72
CA VAL A 552 6.42 1.99 -0.68
C VAL A 552 7.82 1.74 -1.22
N ALA A 553 8.05 0.64 -1.94
CA ALA A 553 9.36 0.33 -2.50
C ALA A 553 9.86 1.41 -3.47
N TYR A 554 8.99 1.91 -4.36
CA TYR A 554 9.32 3.00 -5.27
C TYR A 554 9.60 4.31 -4.54
N TYR A 555 8.76 4.69 -3.57
CA TYR A 555 8.96 5.89 -2.76
C TYR A 555 10.27 5.84 -1.99
N GLU A 556 10.58 4.70 -1.36
CA GLU A 556 11.84 4.47 -0.62
C GLU A 556 13.08 4.47 -1.51
N ALA A 557 12.92 4.22 -2.81
CA ALA A 557 13.95 4.34 -3.84
C ALA A 557 14.06 5.77 -4.42
N GLY A 558 13.19 6.70 -4.03
CA GLY A 558 13.10 8.06 -4.58
C GLY A 558 12.39 8.14 -5.94
N GLU A 559 11.70 7.07 -6.36
CA GLU A 559 10.97 6.97 -7.62
C GLU A 559 9.50 7.41 -7.43
N LEU A 560 9.28 8.73 -7.26
CA LEU A 560 7.95 9.27 -6.90
C LEU A 560 6.85 9.04 -7.97
N GLU A 561 7.20 9.14 -9.26
CA GLU A 561 6.24 8.92 -10.37
C GLU A 561 5.72 7.47 -10.39
N PRO A 562 6.58 6.43 -10.39
CA PRO A 562 6.15 5.05 -10.21
C PRO A 562 5.41 4.77 -8.89
N ALA A 563 5.79 5.44 -7.79
CA ALA A 563 5.10 5.29 -6.51
C ALA A 563 3.64 5.76 -6.62
N GLU A 564 3.38 6.95 -7.16
CA GLU A 564 2.00 7.45 -7.35
C GLU A 564 1.20 6.54 -8.27
N GLN A 565 1.80 6.04 -9.36
CA GLN A 565 1.10 5.12 -10.26
C GLN A 565 0.65 3.83 -9.55
N ALA A 566 1.47 3.29 -8.66
CA ALA A 566 1.12 2.11 -7.86
C ALA A 566 0.03 2.42 -6.83
N ILE A 567 0.05 3.61 -6.20
CA ILE A 567 -1.00 4.09 -5.29
C ILE A 567 -2.33 4.24 -6.02
N GLU A 568 -2.36 4.86 -7.19
CA GLU A 568 -3.58 5.03 -8.00
C GLU A 568 -4.20 3.68 -8.36
N ASN A 569 -3.37 2.69 -8.69
CA ASN A 569 -3.84 1.34 -8.97
C ASN A 569 -4.42 0.67 -7.73
N ALA A 570 -3.78 0.82 -6.56
CA ALA A 570 -4.30 0.33 -5.29
C ALA A 570 -5.63 1.03 -4.91
N ASP A 571 -5.74 2.34 -5.11
CA ASP A 571 -6.92 3.14 -4.77
C ASP A 571 -8.12 2.79 -5.65
N ARG A 572 -7.87 2.46 -6.92
CA ARG A 572 -8.89 1.95 -7.83
C ARG A 572 -9.43 0.59 -7.38
N LEU A 573 -8.60 -0.23 -6.75
CA LEU A 573 -8.96 -1.58 -6.28
C LEU A 573 -9.70 -1.58 -4.95
N ASP A 574 -9.28 -0.73 -4.01
CA ASP A 574 -9.96 -0.53 -2.74
C ASP A 574 -10.13 0.98 -2.45
N PRO A 575 -11.17 1.62 -3.02
CA PRO A 575 -11.41 3.06 -2.84
C PRO A 575 -11.81 3.40 -1.39
N ASN A 576 -12.07 2.40 -0.56
CA ASN A 576 -12.42 2.56 0.85
C ASN A 576 -11.23 2.28 1.77
N ASP A 577 -10.04 1.92 1.25
CA ASP A 577 -8.86 1.68 2.07
C ASP A 577 -8.32 3.00 2.65
N PRO A 578 -8.33 3.18 3.99
CA PRO A 578 -7.74 4.36 4.61
C PRO A 578 -6.21 4.40 4.56
N VAL A 579 -5.53 3.26 4.36
CA VAL A 579 -4.07 3.20 4.35
C VAL A 579 -3.51 3.95 3.15
N ILE A 580 -4.19 3.89 2.00
CA ILE A 580 -3.84 4.62 0.78
C ILE A 580 -3.81 6.13 1.03
N SER A 581 -4.86 6.66 1.68
CA SER A 581 -4.94 8.09 2.02
C SER A 581 -3.92 8.47 3.10
N SER A 582 -3.60 7.55 4.01
CA SER A 582 -2.54 7.75 5.01
C SER A 582 -1.15 7.81 4.37
N PHE A 583 -0.88 6.95 3.38
CA PHE A 583 0.35 6.98 2.60
C PHE A 583 0.49 8.31 1.83
N ARG A 584 -0.56 8.74 1.13
CA ARG A 584 -0.57 10.05 0.43
C ARG A 584 -0.32 11.21 1.38
N THR A 585 -0.87 11.14 2.60
CA THR A 585 -0.62 12.13 3.65
C THR A 585 0.86 12.19 4.01
N ALA A 586 1.49 11.03 4.26
CA ALA A 586 2.90 10.95 4.62
C ALA A 586 3.82 11.46 3.51
N VAL A 587 3.56 11.11 2.25
CA VAL A 587 4.31 11.65 1.10
C VAL A 587 4.12 13.16 0.96
N ALA A 588 2.90 13.66 1.10
CA ALA A 588 2.63 15.09 1.03
C ALA A 588 3.31 15.88 2.16
N ILE A 589 3.42 15.31 3.37
CA ILE A 589 4.19 15.91 4.46
C ILE A 589 5.67 15.99 4.10
N ASP A 590 6.23 14.90 3.56
CA ASP A 590 7.63 14.81 3.14
C ASP A 590 7.99 15.81 2.03
N GLU A 591 7.07 15.99 1.08
CA GLU A 591 7.20 16.94 -0.03
C GLU A 591 6.79 18.38 0.35
N TYR A 592 6.45 18.64 1.61
CA TYR A 592 5.96 19.93 2.13
C TYR A 592 4.70 20.46 1.40
N GLU A 593 3.86 19.57 0.87
CA GLU A 593 2.58 19.86 0.20
C GLU A 593 1.42 19.90 1.21
N ALA A 594 1.36 20.97 2.00
CA ALA A 594 0.45 21.05 3.15
C ALA A 594 -1.05 20.96 2.83
N ASP A 595 -1.48 21.44 1.66
CA ASP A 595 -2.86 21.33 1.18
C ASP A 595 -3.24 19.87 0.90
N LYS A 596 -2.38 19.14 0.17
CA LYS A 596 -2.57 17.71 -0.10
C LYS A 596 -2.45 16.87 1.16
N ALA A 597 -1.56 17.22 2.07
CA ALA A 597 -1.40 16.53 3.36
C ALA A 597 -2.72 16.57 4.15
N ILE A 598 -3.32 17.75 4.33
CA ILE A 598 -4.58 17.88 5.07
C ILE A 598 -5.73 17.21 4.35
N ALA A 599 -5.86 17.39 3.02
CA ALA A 599 -6.93 16.77 2.25
C ALA A 599 -6.88 15.24 2.34
N SER A 600 -5.69 14.66 2.16
CA SER A 600 -5.48 13.20 2.24
C SER A 600 -5.71 12.68 3.65
N ALA A 601 -5.29 13.43 4.68
CA ALA A 601 -5.49 13.03 6.07
C ALA A 601 -6.98 13.02 6.47
N GLN A 602 -7.74 14.00 5.99
CA GLN A 602 -9.19 14.04 6.18
C GLN A 602 -9.90 12.88 5.46
N GLU A 603 -9.44 12.53 4.26
CA GLU A 603 -9.99 11.38 3.53
C GLU A 603 -9.65 10.06 4.22
N ALA A 604 -8.42 9.90 4.76
CA ALA A 604 -8.06 8.75 5.58
C ALA A 604 -9.00 8.58 6.77
N LEU A 605 -9.26 9.67 7.51
CA LEU A 605 -10.21 9.67 8.63
C LEU A 605 -11.63 9.28 8.21
N LYS A 606 -12.09 9.81 7.07
CA LYS A 606 -13.41 9.51 6.53
C LYS A 606 -13.53 8.02 6.14
N ARG A 607 -12.54 7.48 5.44
CA ARG A 607 -12.49 6.07 5.01
C ARG A 607 -12.43 5.11 6.21
N THR A 608 -11.63 5.41 7.22
CA THR A 608 -11.58 4.61 8.46
C THR A 608 -12.93 4.56 9.16
N ARG A 609 -13.61 5.72 9.30
CA ARG A 609 -14.96 5.79 9.91
C ARG A 609 -15.99 4.99 9.11
N ALA A 610 -15.91 5.02 7.77
CA ALA A 610 -16.83 4.29 6.91
C ALA A 610 -16.70 2.76 7.04
N ARG A 611 -15.51 2.25 7.40
CA ARG A 611 -15.26 0.80 7.55
C ARG A 611 -15.74 0.21 8.88
N GLY A 612 -16.35 1.02 9.76
CA GLY A 612 -16.97 0.54 11.01
C GLY A 612 -15.99 0.05 12.08
N GLY A 613 -14.69 0.37 11.96
CA GLY A 613 -13.71 0.00 12.98
C GLY A 613 -13.97 0.68 14.32
N ASP A 614 -13.93 -0.10 15.40
CA ASP A 614 -13.43 0.39 16.69
C ASP A 614 -12.07 1.06 16.42
N TYR A 615 -11.77 2.13 17.16
CA TYR A 615 -10.64 3.06 16.97
C TYR A 615 -9.23 2.41 17.07
N ALA A 616 -8.94 1.33 16.35
CA ALA A 616 -7.58 0.88 16.11
C ALA A 616 -6.85 2.02 15.40
N ALA A 617 -5.88 2.59 16.11
CA ALA A 617 -5.38 3.95 15.90
C ALA A 617 -5.25 4.33 14.41
N LEU A 618 -6.10 5.29 14.01
CA LEU A 618 -6.02 6.05 12.77
C LEU A 618 -4.56 6.43 12.48
N SER A 619 -3.93 5.67 11.58
CA SER A 619 -2.59 5.92 11.04
C SER A 619 -1.43 5.93 12.03
N ALA A 620 -1.46 5.10 13.09
CA ALA A 620 -0.20 4.74 13.71
C ALA A 620 0.55 3.79 12.75
N ASN A 621 1.41 4.33 11.88
CA ASN A 621 2.72 3.68 11.85
C ASN A 621 3.15 3.70 13.32
N ARG A 622 3.60 2.57 13.88
CA ARG A 622 3.80 2.38 15.33
C ARG A 622 4.81 3.38 15.95
N ASP A 623 5.31 4.32 15.14
CA ASP A 623 6.51 5.11 15.26
C ASP A 623 6.21 6.61 15.48
N THR A 624 5.20 7.20 14.81
CA THR A 624 5.12 8.67 14.67
C THR A 624 3.80 9.33 15.08
N GLY A 625 2.86 8.61 15.69
CA GLY A 625 1.53 9.19 15.95
C GLY A 625 0.70 9.23 14.67
N SER A 626 -0.42 9.96 14.69
CA SER A 626 -1.33 10.00 13.54
C SER A 626 -0.77 10.90 12.44
N THR A 627 -0.64 10.40 11.21
CA THR A 627 -0.31 11.23 10.01
C THR A 627 -1.24 12.45 9.87
N LEU A 628 -2.46 12.36 10.42
CA LEU A 628 -3.39 13.47 10.56
C LEU A 628 -2.88 14.57 11.48
N ASN A 629 -2.34 14.22 12.65
CA ASN A 629 -1.73 15.16 13.59
C ASN A 629 -0.57 15.91 12.91
N ASP A 630 0.31 15.17 12.24
CA ASP A 630 1.49 15.72 11.56
C ASP A 630 1.10 16.67 10.41
N ALA A 631 0.05 16.36 9.65
CA ALA A 631 -0.46 17.25 8.60
C ALA A 631 -0.89 18.63 9.14
N PHE A 632 -1.49 18.70 10.34
CA PHE A 632 -1.83 19.97 10.99
C PHE A 632 -0.61 20.67 11.60
N ARG A 633 0.32 19.91 12.20
CA ARG A 633 1.56 20.45 12.76
C ARG A 633 2.45 21.08 11.68
N LEU A 634 2.46 20.53 10.47
CA LEU A 634 3.16 21.11 9.30
C LEU A 634 2.75 22.58 9.04
N LEU A 635 1.51 22.95 9.35
CA LEU A 635 1.00 24.33 9.25
C LEU A 635 1.12 25.15 10.54
N ASN A 636 1.90 24.69 11.54
CA ASN A 636 1.93 25.24 12.89
C ASN A 636 0.55 25.27 13.59
N LEU A 637 -0.40 24.44 13.15
CA LEU A 637 -1.72 24.30 13.78
C LEU A 637 -1.65 23.32 14.96
N ASN A 638 -0.73 23.57 15.89
CA ASN A 638 -0.38 22.66 16.99
C ASN A 638 -1.56 22.36 17.93
N ALA A 639 -2.56 23.25 18.02
CA ALA A 639 -3.80 22.98 18.77
C ALA A 639 -4.70 21.95 18.08
N TRP A 640 -4.78 21.99 16.74
CA TRP A 640 -5.53 21.01 15.95
C TRP A 640 -4.82 19.67 15.91
N GLY A 641 -3.51 19.67 15.70
CA GLY A 641 -2.70 18.45 15.79
C GLY A 641 -2.90 17.73 17.14
N ARG A 642 -2.86 18.48 18.26
CA ARG A 642 -3.18 17.97 19.60
C ARG A 642 -4.58 17.40 19.72
N TYR A 643 -5.60 18.14 19.29
CA TYR A 643 -6.99 17.65 19.35
C TYR A 643 -7.15 16.30 18.66
N TYR A 644 -6.55 16.14 17.47
CA TYR A 644 -6.60 14.88 16.75
C TYR A 644 -5.74 13.79 17.41
N GLY A 645 -4.57 14.13 17.94
CA GLY A 645 -3.74 13.20 18.73
C GLY A 645 -4.46 12.65 19.97
N ASP A 646 -5.14 13.52 20.73
CA ASP A 646 -5.93 13.12 21.90
C ASP A 646 -7.15 12.28 21.50
N ALA A 647 -7.82 12.63 20.39
CA ALA A 647 -8.99 11.91 19.91
C ALA A 647 -8.67 10.49 19.42
N VAL A 648 -7.42 10.23 19.05
CA VAL A 648 -6.94 8.91 18.58
C VAL A 648 -5.99 8.24 19.58
N PHE A 649 -5.88 8.80 20.80
CA PHE A 649 -5.02 8.26 21.85
C PHE A 649 -5.46 6.84 22.23
N ASP A 650 -4.52 5.90 22.14
CA ASP A 650 -4.69 4.53 22.61
C ASP A 650 -3.65 4.24 23.72
N PRO A 651 -4.10 3.98 24.97
CA PRO A 651 -3.20 3.68 26.10
C PRO A 651 -2.39 2.39 25.94
N PHE A 652 -2.67 1.58 24.91
CA PHE A 652 -1.92 0.38 24.57
C PHE A 652 -0.91 0.58 23.44
N THR A 653 -0.80 1.81 22.90
CA THR A 653 0.16 2.17 21.86
C THR A 653 1.21 3.14 22.38
N GLY A 654 2.47 2.95 21.96
CA GLY A 654 3.56 3.82 22.38
C GLY A 654 3.41 5.28 21.91
N SER A 655 2.90 5.47 20.69
CA SER A 655 2.75 6.76 20.03
C SER A 655 1.83 7.73 20.78
N GLY A 656 0.74 7.24 21.39
CA GLY A 656 -0.15 8.06 22.22
C GLY A 656 0.57 8.73 23.41
N TYR A 657 1.60 8.09 23.95
CA TYR A 657 2.37 8.62 25.08
C TYR A 657 3.43 9.65 24.67
N VAL A 658 3.95 9.58 23.43
CA VAL A 658 4.92 10.56 22.92
C VAL A 658 4.28 11.93 22.74
N ASP A 659 3.06 11.98 22.20
CA ASP A 659 2.32 13.24 22.06
C ASP A 659 2.06 13.90 23.44
N GLN A 660 1.73 13.11 24.46
CA GLN A 660 1.60 13.59 25.84
C GLN A 660 2.93 14.06 26.46
N ALA A 661 4.04 13.41 26.10
CA ALA A 661 5.37 13.79 26.56
C ALA A 661 5.82 15.14 25.97
N LEU A 662 5.59 15.36 24.67
CA LEU A 662 6.04 16.55 23.94
C LEU A 662 5.22 17.81 24.24
N ALA A 663 3.89 17.69 24.35
CA ALA A 663 3.00 18.86 24.44
C ALA A 663 2.45 19.15 25.85
N GLY A 664 2.67 18.23 26.79
CA GLY A 664 2.07 18.27 28.14
C GLY A 664 0.62 17.79 28.20
N SER A 665 0.13 17.49 29.41
CA SER A 665 -1.27 17.09 29.67
C SER A 665 -2.08 18.27 30.23
N LEU A 666 -3.28 18.51 29.69
CA LEU A 666 -4.32 19.22 30.45
C LEU A 666 -4.91 18.20 31.43
N ASN A 667 -4.55 18.30 32.71
CA ASN A 667 -5.21 17.49 33.73
C ASN A 667 -6.59 18.11 34.02
N PRO A 668 -7.72 17.48 33.63
CA PRO A 668 -9.04 18.09 33.83
C PRO A 668 -9.42 18.25 35.31
N PHE A 669 -8.63 17.70 36.23
CA PHE A 669 -8.91 17.68 37.66
C PHE A 669 -7.88 18.46 38.52
N VAL A 670 -6.76 18.95 37.95
CA VAL A 670 -5.75 19.71 38.71
C VAL A 670 -5.11 20.78 37.84
N ASN A 671 -5.65 22.00 37.87
CA ASN A 671 -5.02 23.19 37.29
C ASN A 671 -4.43 24.04 38.42
N ASN A 672 -3.09 24.01 38.58
CA ASN A 672 -2.37 25.05 39.31
C ASN A 672 -2.06 26.20 38.35
N LEU A 673 -3.08 27.00 38.01
CA LEU A 673 -2.89 28.22 37.22
C LEU A 673 -2.29 29.29 38.13
N ARG A 674 -1.10 29.82 37.77
CA ARG A 674 -0.56 31.03 38.40
C ARG A 674 -1.16 32.26 37.72
N PHE A 675 -1.23 33.36 38.46
CA PHE A 675 -1.79 34.60 37.96
C PHE A 675 -0.87 35.17 36.85
N GLY A 676 -1.32 35.09 35.59
CA GLY A 676 -0.56 35.50 34.40
C GLY A 676 -0.48 34.45 33.29
N ASP A 677 -0.80 33.18 33.58
CA ASP A 677 -0.78 32.11 32.57
C ASP A 677 -1.94 32.26 31.58
N VAL A 678 -1.65 32.12 30.28
CA VAL A 678 -2.68 32.02 29.24
C VAL A 678 -3.21 30.58 29.25
N PRO A 679 -4.53 30.32 29.44
CA PRO A 679 -5.09 28.96 29.57
C PRO A 679 -4.87 28.03 28.37
N THR A 680 -4.35 28.57 27.26
CA THR A 680 -4.08 27.86 26.00
C THR A 680 -2.60 27.52 25.80
N GLU A 681 -1.71 27.98 26.68
CA GLU A 681 -0.28 27.68 26.61
C GLU A 681 0.08 26.54 27.58
N PRO A 682 0.80 25.50 27.10
CA PRO A 682 1.12 24.35 27.92
C PRO A 682 2.08 24.71 29.07
N GLY A 683 1.75 24.24 30.27
CA GLY A 683 2.64 24.31 31.44
C GLY A 683 3.62 23.13 31.51
N PRO A 684 4.67 23.20 32.36
CA PRO A 684 5.63 22.11 32.55
C PRO A 684 4.93 20.81 32.96
N ASN A 685 5.04 19.77 32.15
CA ASN A 685 4.45 18.47 32.44
C ASN A 685 5.41 17.62 33.29
N ALA A 686 5.17 17.59 34.61
CA ALA A 686 5.93 16.74 35.53
C ALA A 686 5.85 15.24 35.22
N THR A 687 4.87 14.80 34.41
CA THR A 687 4.72 13.41 33.96
C THR A 687 5.34 13.14 32.58
N SER A 688 5.87 14.16 31.88
CA SER A 688 6.43 14.02 30.52
C SER A 688 7.49 12.93 30.43
N PHE A 689 8.43 12.89 31.39
CA PHE A 689 9.42 11.83 31.48
C PHE A 689 8.78 10.45 31.67
N SER A 690 7.74 10.35 32.49
CA SER A 690 7.03 9.08 32.72
C SER A 690 6.26 8.62 31.47
N SER A 691 5.57 9.52 30.77
CA SER A 691 4.87 9.23 29.51
C SER A 691 5.88 8.81 28.43
N PHE A 692 6.99 9.53 28.28
CA PHE A 692 8.07 9.17 27.35
C PHE A 692 8.59 7.75 27.59
N PHE A 693 8.88 7.40 28.85
CA PHE A 693 9.32 6.05 29.21
C PHE A 693 8.24 4.99 29.01
N GLN A 694 6.98 5.28 29.34
CA GLN A 694 5.86 4.37 29.10
C GLN A 694 5.70 4.09 27.61
N GLY A 695 5.82 5.13 26.78
CA GLY A 695 5.91 5.00 25.34
C GLY A 695 7.02 4.03 24.95
N LEU A 696 8.27 4.33 25.30
CA LEU A 696 9.42 3.49 24.93
C LEU A 696 9.30 2.05 25.44
N MET A 697 8.64 1.81 26.58
CA MET A 697 8.40 0.46 27.08
C MET A 697 7.34 -0.29 26.27
N LEU A 698 6.34 0.41 25.71
CA LEU A 698 5.31 -0.18 24.84
C LEU A 698 5.87 -0.46 23.43
N ASP A 699 6.50 0.54 22.82
CA ASP A 699 7.23 0.41 21.57
C ASP A 699 8.66 1.01 21.66
N PRO A 700 9.67 0.16 21.94
CA PRO A 700 11.06 0.58 22.09
C PRO A 700 11.64 1.18 20.80
N GLN A 701 11.03 0.88 19.66
CA GLN A 701 11.53 1.31 18.36
C GLN A 701 10.85 2.58 17.85
N MET A 702 9.83 3.11 18.55
CA MET A 702 8.97 4.14 17.97
C MET A 702 9.71 5.42 17.59
N LEU A 703 10.70 5.82 18.40
CA LEU A 703 11.45 7.05 18.18
C LEU A 703 12.57 6.90 17.15
N ALA A 704 12.75 5.70 16.59
CA ALA A 704 13.77 5.43 15.60
C ALA A 704 13.22 5.73 14.20
N GLY A 705 13.26 7.01 13.81
CA GLY A 705 12.85 7.48 12.51
C GLY A 705 13.94 8.25 11.78
N ARG A 706 14.05 8.05 10.47
CA ARG A 706 14.89 8.90 9.61
C ARG A 706 14.35 10.33 9.59
N GLN A 707 15.26 11.31 9.60
CA GLN A 707 14.91 12.74 9.54
C GLN A 707 14.70 13.27 8.12
N ARG A 708 15.14 12.53 7.09
CA ARG A 708 15.18 13.01 5.70
C ARG A 708 14.05 12.55 4.80
N SER A 709 13.23 11.61 5.27
CA SER A 709 12.17 10.99 4.48
C SER A 709 11.08 10.49 5.42
N ALA A 710 9.82 10.51 4.98
CA ALA A 710 8.74 9.86 5.72
C ALA A 710 9.06 8.38 5.94
N ASN A 711 8.90 7.91 7.17
CA ASN A 711 9.09 6.51 7.51
C ASN A 711 7.77 5.78 7.27
N ILE A 712 7.54 5.32 6.04
CA ILE A 712 6.35 4.53 5.70
C ILE A 712 6.46 3.12 6.26
N LEU A 713 7.62 2.49 6.06
CA LEU A 713 7.98 1.20 6.63
C LEU A 713 9.30 1.35 7.37
N ARG A 714 9.34 0.83 8.60
CA ARG A 714 10.56 0.83 9.42
C ARG A 714 11.62 -0.04 8.75
N ARG A 715 12.80 0.54 8.49
CA ARG A 715 13.95 -0.13 7.86
C ARG A 715 15.25 0.28 8.55
N PRO A 716 16.30 -0.54 8.52
CA PRO A 716 17.58 -0.20 9.11
C PRO A 716 18.15 1.13 8.63
N PHE A 717 18.63 1.94 9.56
CA PHE A 717 19.31 3.19 9.27
C PHE A 717 20.27 3.57 10.39
N ILE A 718 21.23 4.42 10.05
CA ILE A 718 22.03 5.18 11.00
C ILE A 718 22.17 6.59 10.46
N GLU A 719 21.83 7.57 11.29
CA GLU A 719 21.91 8.98 10.96
C GLU A 719 22.70 9.70 12.05
N THR A 720 23.61 10.56 11.61
CA THR A 720 24.36 11.47 12.47
C THR A 720 24.15 12.88 11.94
N THR A 721 23.62 13.75 12.80
CA THR A 721 23.45 15.18 12.55
C THR A 721 24.49 15.92 13.39
N VAL A 722 25.22 16.83 12.75
CA VAL A 722 26.18 17.71 13.42
C VAL A 722 25.76 19.14 13.13
N GLY A 723 25.50 19.90 14.19
CA GLY A 723 25.09 21.30 14.16
C GLY A 723 26.02 22.17 14.98
N GLY A 724 26.02 23.46 14.67
CA GLY A 724 26.71 24.46 15.46
C GLY A 724 26.43 25.85 14.93
N GLY A 725 26.61 26.85 15.78
CA GLY A 725 26.22 28.21 15.50
C GLY A 725 26.80 29.19 16.51
N PHE A 726 26.53 30.46 16.26
CA PHE A 726 26.89 31.56 17.16
C PHE A 726 25.65 32.02 17.91
N VAL A 727 25.79 32.30 19.19
CA VAL A 727 24.73 32.84 20.05
C VAL A 727 25.12 34.26 20.41
N ALA A 728 24.21 35.22 20.26
CA ALA A 728 24.43 36.59 20.72
C ALA A 728 23.33 36.96 21.73
N ASP A 729 23.70 37.20 22.98
CA ASP A 729 22.81 37.58 24.08
C ASP A 729 23.40 38.82 24.76
N ASP A 730 22.63 39.89 24.90
CA ASP A 730 23.01 41.18 25.53
C ASP A 730 24.35 41.83 25.09
N GLY A 731 24.88 41.46 23.91
CA GLY A 731 26.12 42.03 23.35
C GLY A 731 27.33 41.09 23.41
N ASP A 732 27.18 39.93 24.06
CA ASP A 732 28.21 38.92 24.18
C ASP A 732 28.04 37.84 23.11
N LEU A 733 29.17 37.30 22.61
CA LEU A 733 29.21 36.34 21.52
C LEU A 733 29.61 34.95 22.04
N GLY A 734 28.68 34.01 22.00
CA GLY A 734 28.91 32.60 22.30
C GLY A 734 28.89 31.71 21.06
N TRP A 735 29.15 30.43 21.26
CA TRP A 735 28.95 29.38 20.28
C TRP A 735 28.21 28.20 20.88
N ASN A 736 27.40 27.55 20.05
CA ASN A 736 26.76 26.29 20.39
C ASN A 736 27.21 25.19 19.43
N SER A 737 27.17 23.96 19.91
CA SER A 737 27.45 22.76 19.15
C SER A 737 26.45 21.68 19.49
N GLU A 738 26.10 20.88 18.50
CA GLU A 738 25.16 19.78 18.63
C GLU A 738 25.66 18.59 17.83
N ILE A 739 25.70 17.42 18.47
CA ILE A 739 25.88 16.16 17.78
C ILE A 739 24.73 15.26 18.19
N GLU A 740 23.96 14.83 17.20
CA GLU A 740 22.89 13.86 17.36
C GLU A 740 23.24 12.62 16.54
N THR A 741 23.03 11.44 17.10
CA THR A 741 23.13 10.18 16.37
C THR A 741 22.00 9.27 16.77
N GLN A 742 21.37 8.66 15.77
CA GLN A 742 20.29 7.72 15.97
C GLN A 742 20.36 6.59 14.94
N GLY A 743 19.73 5.48 15.28
CA GLY A 743 19.63 4.38 14.34
C GLY A 743 18.68 3.29 14.78
N TYR A 744 18.36 2.45 13.81
CA TYR A 744 17.50 1.30 13.94
C TYR A 744 18.12 0.11 13.23
N GLN A 745 17.94 -1.07 13.82
CA GLN A 745 18.29 -2.32 13.19
C GLN A 745 17.27 -3.41 13.54
N ALA A 746 16.84 -4.17 12.54
CA ALA A 746 15.81 -5.20 12.70
C ALA A 746 16.36 -6.57 13.15
N ALA A 747 17.65 -6.84 12.94
CA ALA A 747 18.28 -8.15 13.19
C ALA A 747 19.46 -8.06 14.17
N PRO A 748 19.71 -9.09 15.00
CA PRO A 748 19.01 -10.39 15.09
C PRO A 748 17.63 -10.33 15.77
N PHE A 749 17.36 -9.22 16.45
CA PHE A 749 16.06 -8.78 16.93
C PHE A 749 16.05 -7.25 16.82
N PRO A 750 14.88 -6.61 16.88
CA PRO A 750 14.83 -5.17 16.71
C PRO A 750 15.47 -4.40 17.87
N TRP A 751 16.33 -3.44 17.54
CA TRP A 751 16.88 -2.49 18.48
C TRP A 751 17.09 -1.13 17.83
N SER A 752 17.01 -0.09 18.65
CA SER A 752 17.24 1.29 18.27
C SER A 752 18.13 1.97 19.30
N PHE A 753 18.74 3.07 18.88
CA PHE A 753 19.48 3.94 19.77
C PHE A 753 19.32 5.38 19.32
N TYR A 754 19.46 6.28 20.28
CA TYR A 754 19.49 7.72 20.08
C TYR A 754 20.46 8.30 21.09
N GLY A 755 21.21 9.30 20.67
CA GLY A 755 22.10 10.06 21.53
C GLY A 755 22.23 11.46 20.98
N ARG A 756 22.05 12.45 21.85
CA ARG A 756 22.26 13.86 21.54
C ARG A 756 23.18 14.46 22.59
N ILE A 757 24.20 15.17 22.13
CA ILE A 757 25.12 15.94 22.94
C ILE A 757 25.05 17.38 22.46
N ASN A 758 24.78 18.31 23.39
CA ASN A 758 24.80 19.74 23.13
C ASN A 758 25.91 20.37 23.98
N GLY A 759 26.77 21.16 23.33
CA GLY A 759 27.71 22.05 23.99
C GLY A 759 27.26 23.50 23.84
N LEU A 760 27.29 24.25 24.93
CA LEU A 760 27.09 25.70 24.92
C LEU A 760 28.27 26.35 25.63
N GLU A 761 28.84 27.36 25.00
CA GLU A 761 29.83 28.23 25.60
C GLU A 761 29.47 29.66 25.23
N THR A 762 29.17 30.48 26.23
CA THR A 762 28.86 31.89 26.06
C THR A 762 29.91 32.73 26.77
N ASP A 763 30.45 33.74 26.07
CA ASP A 763 31.31 34.73 26.70
C ASP A 763 30.50 35.55 27.72
N THR A 764 31.03 35.62 28.94
CA THR A 764 30.91 36.72 29.91
C THR A 764 29.56 37.46 30.04
N ARG A 765 28.62 36.94 30.84
CA ARG A 765 27.53 37.79 31.36
C ARG A 765 28.09 38.79 32.37
N ARG A 766 28.05 40.08 32.05
CA ARG A 766 28.41 41.15 32.99
C ARG A 766 27.22 41.50 33.88
N GLY A 767 27.29 41.12 35.15
CA GLY A 767 26.25 41.41 36.14
C GLY A 767 26.69 42.47 37.16
N ASP A 768 25.74 43.28 37.63
CA ASP A 768 25.94 44.20 38.77
C ASP A 768 25.22 43.63 40.00
N ASP A 769 25.97 43.18 41.01
CA ASP A 769 25.44 42.83 42.34
C ASP A 769 25.76 43.95 43.33
N PRO A 770 24.75 44.55 44.00
CA PRO A 770 24.95 45.60 45.00
C PRO A 770 25.87 45.22 46.18
N ALA A 771 26.09 43.93 46.43
CA ALA A 771 26.89 43.42 47.54
C ALA A 771 28.34 43.05 47.15
N THR A 772 28.61 42.72 45.88
CA THR A 772 29.90 42.17 45.44
C THR A 772 30.56 42.94 44.28
N GLY A 773 29.88 43.90 43.67
CA GLY A 773 30.40 44.70 42.55
C GLY A 773 30.12 44.07 41.18
N GLN A 774 30.83 44.54 40.15
CA GLN A 774 30.76 43.95 38.81
C GLN A 774 31.42 42.58 38.80
N PHE A 775 30.73 41.59 38.24
CA PHE A 775 31.27 40.26 38.03
C PHE A 775 31.08 39.84 36.57
N ASP A 776 32.07 39.06 36.12
CA ASP A 776 32.12 38.43 34.81
C ASP A 776 31.82 36.94 35.02
N LEU A 777 30.84 36.41 34.28
CA LEU A 777 30.32 35.05 34.42
C LEU A 777 30.45 34.30 33.10
N ASP A 778 31.38 33.35 33.03
CA ASP A 778 31.54 32.45 31.88
C ASP A 778 30.72 31.18 32.12
N ASP A 779 29.83 30.86 31.19
CA ASP A 779 28.96 29.67 31.24
C ASP A 779 29.39 28.68 30.17
N ARG A 780 29.90 27.53 30.62
CA ARG A 780 30.17 26.36 29.78
C ARG A 780 29.30 25.22 30.25
N SER A 781 28.52 24.67 29.32
CA SER A 781 27.74 23.48 29.61
C SER A 781 27.87 22.43 28.51
N ILE A 782 27.96 21.18 28.95
CA ILE A 782 27.82 20.01 28.10
C ILE A 782 26.65 19.21 28.65
N THR A 783 25.60 19.10 27.84
CA THR A 783 24.44 18.27 28.16
C THR A 783 24.34 17.13 27.16
N GLY A 784 23.98 15.95 27.63
CA GLY A 784 23.88 14.76 26.81
C GLY A 784 22.70 13.92 27.24
N THR A 785 21.85 13.52 26.30
CA THR A 785 20.77 12.57 26.55
C THR A 785 20.89 11.42 25.56
N GLY A 786 20.56 10.21 25.98
CA GLY A 786 20.55 9.08 25.08
C GLY A 786 19.73 7.92 25.61
N TYR A 787 19.27 7.08 24.69
CA TYR A 787 18.65 5.82 25.02
C TYR A 787 19.12 4.72 24.06
N MET A 788 19.04 3.49 24.56
CA MET A 788 19.11 2.28 23.75
C MET A 788 17.88 1.46 24.10
N ALA A 789 17.18 0.99 23.07
CA ALA A 789 15.93 0.31 23.21
C ALA A 789 15.94 -0.96 22.36
N MET A 790 15.41 -2.06 22.87
CA MET A 790 15.40 -3.33 22.16
C MET A 790 14.18 -4.19 22.49
N LYS A 791 13.84 -5.05 21.54
CA LYS A 791 12.74 -6.02 21.60
C LYS A 791 13.28 -7.43 21.33
N PRO A 792 13.93 -8.09 22.32
CA PRO A 792 14.58 -9.38 22.10
C PRO A 792 13.61 -10.50 21.73
N THR A 793 12.37 -10.43 22.23
CA THR A 793 11.26 -11.32 21.86
C THR A 793 10.00 -10.48 21.63
N PRO A 794 8.93 -11.06 21.03
CA PRO A 794 7.67 -10.35 20.85
C PRO A 794 7.07 -9.78 22.14
N ASN A 795 7.38 -10.38 23.30
CA ASN A 795 6.84 -9.98 24.60
C ASN A 795 7.83 -9.22 25.49
N ASP A 796 9.13 -9.26 25.18
CA ASP A 796 10.16 -8.62 25.99
C ASP A 796 10.53 -7.24 25.46
N ARG A 797 10.75 -6.30 26.37
CA ARG A 797 11.04 -4.89 26.09
C ARG A 797 12.14 -4.45 27.04
N VAL A 798 13.23 -3.90 26.50
CA VAL A 798 14.36 -3.41 27.30
C VAL A 798 14.71 -2.01 26.84
N VAL A 799 14.73 -1.05 27.77
CA VAL A 799 15.09 0.35 27.53
C VAL A 799 16.16 0.74 28.54
N ALA A 800 17.30 1.18 28.04
CA ALA A 800 18.36 1.83 28.81
C ALA A 800 18.39 3.31 28.46
N TYR A 801 18.51 4.18 29.46
CA TYR A 801 18.49 5.63 29.28
C TYR A 801 19.62 6.26 30.08
N ILE A 802 20.23 7.30 29.52
CA ILE A 802 21.28 8.08 30.13
C ILE A 802 21.00 9.57 29.94
N ASP A 803 21.14 10.35 31.02
CA ASP A 803 21.11 11.81 31.02
C ASP A 803 22.39 12.27 31.73
N VAL A 804 23.19 13.06 31.04
CA VAL A 804 24.48 13.59 31.49
C VAL A 804 24.39 15.11 31.42
N LYS A 805 24.73 15.78 32.52
CA LYS A 805 24.80 17.24 32.58
C LYS A 805 26.07 17.62 33.30
N ASP A 806 26.92 18.38 32.61
CA ASP A 806 28.12 18.96 33.16
C ASP A 806 28.06 20.48 32.95
N PHE A 807 28.26 21.22 34.04
CA PHE A 807 28.18 22.67 34.06
C PHE A 807 29.44 23.23 34.73
N GLU A 808 30.19 24.03 34.01
CA GLU A 808 31.31 24.82 34.52
C GLU A 808 30.88 26.28 34.58
N PHE A 809 30.83 26.82 35.80
CA PHE A 809 30.59 28.23 36.06
C PHE A 809 31.88 28.85 36.62
N ASP A 810 32.48 29.78 35.89
CA ASP A 810 33.59 30.58 36.40
C ASP A 810 33.10 31.99 36.75
N LEU A 811 33.26 32.37 38.01
CA LEU A 811 32.82 33.65 38.55
C LEU A 811 34.06 34.46 38.90
N SER A 812 34.38 35.46 38.07
CA SER A 812 35.48 36.38 38.34
C SER A 812 34.94 37.75 38.75
N THR A 813 35.39 38.23 39.91
CA THR A 813 35.05 39.58 40.38
C THR A 813 35.96 40.59 39.70
N VAL A 814 35.36 41.59 39.04
CA VAL A 814 36.12 42.68 38.42
C VAL A 814 36.48 43.66 39.54
N LEU A 815 37.58 43.39 40.26
CA LEU A 815 38.14 44.36 41.19
C LEU A 815 38.81 45.48 40.38
N ASP A 816 38.15 46.63 40.33
CA ASP A 816 38.76 47.88 39.88
C ASP A 816 39.97 48.20 40.77
N PRO A 817 41.21 48.25 40.24
CA PRO A 817 42.38 48.61 41.05
C PRO A 817 42.48 50.11 41.37
N THR A 818 41.42 50.91 41.16
CA THR A 818 41.41 52.35 41.43
C THR A 818 40.43 52.84 42.50
N VAL A 819 40.19 52.05 43.56
CA VAL A 819 39.58 52.53 44.81
C VAL A 819 40.53 52.40 46.00
#